data_AF-A0A2V7QMI5-F1
#
_entry.id   AF-A0A2V7QMI5-F1
#
_cell.length_a   1.000
_cell.length_b   1.000
_cell.length_c   1.000
_cell.angle_alpha   90.00
_cell.angle_beta   90.00
_cell.angle_gamma   90.00
#
_symmetry.space_group_name_H-M   'P 1'
#
loop_
_entity.id
_entity.type
_entity.pdbx_description
1 polymer ?
#
loop_
_entity_poly.entity_id
_entity_poly.type
_entity_poly.pdbx_seq_one_letter_code
_entity_poly.pdbx_strand_id
1 'polypeptide(L)'
;MAAQKAKRAPARAESAREASVPTDPALRALHWRLVGPFRGGRAVAVAGDPTRPLVFYFGAVDGGVWKTANGGETWSNVTDGRSDIASVGAIAVAPSDPNVIYVGAGEADWREDLTYGEGMWRSTDGGETWRHLGLADTRHIAVVRVDPANPDVVYVAAMGHAFGPNPTRGVFRSTDGGRTWAKVLYVDDSTGAIDLALDATNPRVLYAAMWKSQRFPWGFSAGGGKSGLWKSSDGGDTWTDITASRGLPPRPLGRIGIAVSPANPSRLWASVEGPAADSSGGIFRSDDAGASWERVNAEQKFMVRPWYFSFVTADPADENTMYVLNLGTWRSVDGGKSFTRIRVPHGDCHVLWIDPRDPRRMIEGNDGGATVSFDGGTTWSSVNNQPTAQFYHVATDDQFPYRVYGAQQDNSTVSIPSRSDDGAITLRDWYSVGGGESGYIAPQPGDPGTVFAGTYMGTLTRYDHRTRQARDVSVWLNNYDGYAAADVPYRFQWTFPIVFSPHDRNTLYVTAQKVFKTTDGGANWQAISPDLSAHEAATLGPVGGPITRDMTGTEWYGTIFSFAESPMKAGVFWAGSDDGLIHLSRDAGATWDDVTPKGLGKFTRVSLLEPSHFDAAVAYLAANRYQQDDVEPYLFKTADYGKTWTKIVTGISAGAYTRAVREDPVRRGLLFAGTETGIYVTFDDGGRWQPLQLNLPRSSVRDIAVHGSDLVVATHGRAFWVLDDISPLRQLTPALRGERVHVFAPEPAVRFLGGRSERPVPAAGENPLPGAGVTYWLQQKPAGEVALAFLDSAGTVIRTFSGKADSSATVDSATYAPSDSAVPARAGTNRFVWNLRAPDAKKAKDIVVDEGTIQGPIVPPGRYSVKVTVGGQSYTQPFTVLNDPRVTTSPADLAAQYALALQIHDRIDTLVTAVERVEQAESQLASWTDWTKNRPDGTRVKSQADSLKRSLEAVRARLSEPHAHADESTLHWQIQIYNQLLSLNAMVQSADAAPTRQEREVLAELSARLDKELAALRGIETGDLAAFNRMLHDLNVPAVGVGGDKR
;
A
#
# COMPACT_ATOMS: atom_id res chain seq x y z
N MET A 1 -22.18 -55.42 -0.69
CA MET A 1 -21.45 -54.70 0.39
C MET A 1 -20.86 -53.44 -0.23
N ALA A 2 -21.63 -52.38 -0.49
CA ALA A 2 -22.08 -51.35 0.45
C ALA A 2 -20.93 -50.51 1.03
N ALA A 3 -20.54 -49.47 0.29
CA ALA A 3 -19.87 -48.28 0.84
C ALA A 3 -20.46 -47.04 0.14
N GLN A 4 -21.06 -46.17 0.94
CA GLN A 4 -21.85 -45.01 0.54
C GLN A 4 -21.01 -43.92 -0.14
N LYS A 5 -21.50 -43.44 -1.28
CA LYS A 5 -21.13 -42.16 -1.88
C LYS A 5 -21.57 -41.01 -0.97
N ALA A 6 -20.61 -40.37 -0.29
CA ALA A 6 -20.82 -39.05 0.29
C ALA A 6 -20.78 -38.00 -0.83
N LYS A 7 -21.91 -37.35 -1.09
CA LYS A 7 -22.01 -36.16 -1.95
C LYS A 7 -21.20 -35.04 -1.31
N ARG A 8 -20.04 -34.69 -1.88
CA ARG A 8 -19.40 -33.39 -1.65
C ARG A 8 -20.36 -32.32 -2.18
N ALA A 9 -20.83 -31.45 -1.30
CA ALA A 9 -21.51 -30.22 -1.69
C ALA A 9 -20.54 -29.35 -2.51
N PRO A 10 -21.00 -28.66 -3.56
CA PRO A 10 -20.15 -27.74 -4.29
C PRO A 10 -19.76 -26.60 -3.35
N ALA A 11 -18.45 -26.38 -3.21
CA ALA A 11 -17.93 -25.17 -2.60
C ALA A 11 -18.50 -23.98 -3.39
N ARG A 12 -19.33 -23.18 -2.71
CA ARG A 12 -19.97 -21.99 -3.25
C ARG A 12 -18.89 -20.90 -3.34
N ALA A 13 -18.04 -21.01 -4.34
CA ALA A 13 -17.29 -19.86 -4.85
C ALA A 13 -18.27 -18.99 -5.66
N GLU A 14 -18.13 -17.67 -5.50
CA GLU A 14 -18.90 -16.56 -6.09
C GLU A 14 -19.83 -15.82 -5.11
N SER A 15 -19.20 -14.97 -4.30
CA SER A 15 -19.57 -13.57 -4.31
C SER A 15 -18.29 -12.74 -4.17
N ALA A 16 -17.71 -12.34 -5.31
CA ALA A 16 -16.88 -11.16 -5.34
C ALA A 16 -17.79 -9.98 -4.95
N ARG A 17 -17.80 -9.62 -3.66
CA ARG A 17 -18.48 -8.42 -3.18
C ARG A 17 -17.68 -7.24 -3.72
N GLU A 18 -18.38 -6.42 -4.50
CA GLU A 18 -17.90 -5.17 -5.07
C GLU A 18 -17.19 -4.35 -4.00
N ALA A 19 -15.89 -4.12 -4.17
CA ALA A 19 -15.23 -2.96 -3.58
C ALA A 19 -16.10 -1.73 -3.89
N SER A 20 -16.25 -0.80 -2.93
CA SER A 20 -17.08 0.41 -3.06
C SER A 20 -16.99 0.97 -4.46
N VAL A 21 -18.02 0.71 -5.27
CA VAL A 21 -18.02 1.09 -6.67
C VAL A 21 -17.84 2.61 -6.72
N PRO A 22 -16.83 3.13 -7.46
CA PRO A 22 -16.70 4.57 -7.64
C PRO A 22 -18.06 5.14 -8.03
N THR A 23 -18.52 6.11 -7.25
CA THR A 23 -19.85 6.71 -7.43
C THR A 23 -19.98 7.32 -8.82
N ASP A 24 -18.86 7.75 -9.42
CA ASP A 24 -18.77 8.16 -10.81
C ASP A 24 -18.33 6.99 -11.73
N PRO A 25 -19.19 6.53 -12.66
CA PRO A 25 -18.84 5.54 -13.66
C PRO A 25 -17.63 5.92 -14.53
N ALA A 26 -17.28 7.21 -14.59
CA ALA A 26 -16.16 7.72 -15.38
C ALA A 26 -14.78 7.45 -14.76
N LEU A 27 -14.72 7.03 -13.48
CA LEU A 27 -13.46 6.76 -12.78
C LEU A 27 -13.20 5.26 -12.58
N ARG A 28 -14.16 4.40 -12.90
CA ARG A 28 -14.17 2.97 -12.53
C ARG A 28 -13.05 2.13 -13.13
N ALA A 29 -12.43 2.61 -14.20
CA ALA A 29 -11.37 1.89 -14.89
C ALA A 29 -9.96 2.22 -14.35
N LEU A 30 -9.87 3.15 -13.41
CA LEU A 30 -8.63 3.52 -12.74
C LEU A 30 -8.39 2.60 -11.53
N HIS A 31 -7.12 2.37 -11.19
CA HIS A 31 -6.73 1.47 -10.13
C HIS A 31 -5.45 1.96 -9.43
N TRP A 32 -5.49 2.04 -8.10
CA TRP A 32 -4.33 2.36 -7.28
C TRP A 32 -3.49 1.10 -7.06
N ARG A 33 -2.19 1.24 -7.25
CA ARG A 33 -1.20 0.19 -7.03
C ARG A 33 -0.41 0.46 -5.76
N LEU A 34 -0.33 -0.54 -4.87
CA LEU A 34 0.54 -0.47 -3.69
C LEU A 34 1.99 -0.67 -4.13
N VAL A 35 2.81 0.37 -3.97
CA VAL A 35 4.25 0.34 -4.29
C VAL A 35 5.07 -0.15 -3.11
N GLY A 36 4.64 0.15 -1.88
CA GLY A 36 5.35 -0.18 -0.65
C GLY A 36 6.07 1.04 -0.06
N PRO A 37 7.08 0.85 0.79
CA PRO A 37 7.67 -0.43 1.18
C PRO A 37 6.76 -1.26 2.09
N PHE A 38 7.02 -2.56 2.17
CA PHE A 38 6.42 -3.45 3.17
C PHE A 38 7.22 -3.38 4.47
N ARG A 39 7.31 -2.19 5.06
CA ARG A 39 7.92 -1.95 6.36
C ARG A 39 6.87 -1.40 7.32
N GLY A 40 6.78 -2.01 8.50
CA GLY A 40 5.79 -1.64 9.49
C GLY A 40 5.99 -0.20 10.00
N GLY A 41 4.87 0.43 10.34
CA GLY A 41 4.78 1.67 11.13
C GLY A 41 3.97 1.43 12.40
N ARG A 42 3.67 2.50 13.15
CA ARG A 42 3.18 2.44 14.52
C ARG A 42 1.96 1.53 14.74
N ALA A 43 2.08 0.61 15.68
CA ALA A 43 1.04 -0.32 16.12
C ALA A 43 0.88 -0.30 17.65
N VAL A 44 -0.23 0.27 18.12
CA VAL A 44 -0.51 0.45 19.57
C VAL A 44 -1.54 -0.56 20.11
N ALA A 45 -2.04 -1.45 19.26
CA ALA A 45 -3.03 -2.46 19.65
C ALA A 45 -2.68 -3.83 19.09
N VAL A 46 -2.67 -4.85 19.95
CA VAL A 46 -2.41 -6.25 19.56
C VAL A 46 -3.30 -7.20 20.33
N ALA A 47 -3.63 -8.34 19.71
CA ALA A 47 -4.34 -9.43 20.36
C ALA A 47 -4.03 -10.77 19.71
N GLY A 48 -3.98 -11.84 20.50
CA GLY A 48 -3.90 -13.22 19.99
C GLY A 48 -5.25 -13.93 20.08
N ASP A 49 -5.51 -14.82 19.13
CA ASP A 49 -6.59 -15.80 19.31
C ASP A 49 -6.15 -16.84 20.33
N PRO A 50 -6.84 -17.01 21.46
CA PRO A 50 -6.37 -17.92 22.49
C PRO A 50 -6.45 -19.39 22.00
N THR A 51 -7.39 -19.74 21.11
CA THR A 51 -7.64 -21.12 20.65
C THR A 51 -6.87 -21.54 19.41
N ARG A 52 -6.58 -20.59 18.51
CA ARG A 52 -5.87 -20.82 17.25
C ARG A 52 -4.45 -20.28 17.39
N PRO A 53 -3.43 -21.13 17.62
CA PRO A 53 -2.11 -20.69 18.06
C PRO A 53 -1.37 -19.78 17.06
N LEU A 54 -1.67 -19.89 15.77
CA LEU A 54 -1.02 -19.08 14.72
C LEU A 54 -1.79 -17.82 14.33
N VAL A 55 -2.93 -17.54 14.98
CA VAL A 55 -3.79 -16.40 14.66
C VAL A 55 -3.54 -15.26 15.63
N PHE A 56 -3.15 -14.12 15.08
CA PHE A 56 -2.96 -12.86 15.81
C PHE A 56 -3.50 -11.69 15.01
N TYR A 57 -3.76 -10.60 15.71
CA TYR A 57 -4.24 -9.35 15.17
C TYR A 57 -3.40 -8.20 15.68
N PHE A 58 -3.19 -7.19 14.84
CA PHE A 58 -2.73 -5.89 15.28
C PHE A 58 -3.55 -4.77 14.65
N GLY A 59 -3.60 -3.64 15.35
CA GLY A 59 -4.19 -2.40 14.89
C GLY A 59 -3.08 -1.41 14.59
N ALA A 60 -3.01 -0.95 13.34
CA ALA A 60 -2.09 0.09 12.95
C ALA A 60 -2.71 1.47 13.21
N VAL A 61 -1.85 2.42 13.57
CA VAL A 61 -2.20 3.83 13.61
C VAL A 61 -2.35 4.32 12.17
N ASP A 62 -3.56 4.72 11.81
CA ASP A 62 -3.93 5.12 10.43
C ASP A 62 -3.65 4.06 9.34
N GLY A 63 -3.66 2.78 9.75
CA GLY A 63 -3.36 1.65 8.86
C GLY A 63 -4.35 0.47 8.91
N GLY A 64 -5.45 0.60 9.64
CA GLY A 64 -6.50 -0.42 9.80
C GLY A 64 -6.13 -1.61 10.67
N VAL A 65 -6.92 -2.68 10.58
CA VAL A 65 -6.71 -3.93 11.35
C VAL A 65 -6.08 -4.99 10.46
N TRP A 66 -5.06 -5.66 10.98
CA TRP A 66 -4.30 -6.70 10.30
C TRP A 66 -4.42 -8.02 11.03
N LYS A 67 -4.46 -9.10 10.26
CA LYS A 67 -4.56 -10.48 10.73
C LYS A 67 -3.45 -11.32 10.12
N THR A 68 -2.84 -12.16 10.94
CA THR A 68 -2.00 -13.28 10.49
C THR A 68 -2.68 -14.60 10.88
N ALA A 69 -2.44 -15.64 10.08
CA ALA A 69 -2.88 -17.01 10.38
C ALA A 69 -1.70 -18.01 10.34
N ASN A 70 -0.48 -17.51 10.23
CA ASN A 70 0.76 -18.29 10.14
C ASN A 70 1.84 -17.74 11.08
N GLY A 71 1.44 -17.10 12.19
CA GLY A 71 2.38 -16.69 13.24
C GLY A 71 3.24 -15.47 12.90
N GLY A 72 2.76 -14.55 12.07
CA GLY A 72 3.43 -13.28 11.77
C GLY A 72 4.33 -13.30 10.53
N GLU A 73 4.36 -14.41 9.78
CA GLU A 73 5.08 -14.51 8.49
C GLU A 73 4.42 -13.65 7.39
N THR A 74 3.09 -13.68 7.32
CA THR A 74 2.31 -12.79 6.45
C THR A 74 1.12 -12.16 7.18
N TRP A 75 0.79 -10.94 6.78
CA TRP A 75 -0.30 -10.14 7.32
C TRP A 75 -1.28 -9.74 6.22
N SER A 76 -2.57 -9.84 6.50
CA SER A 76 -3.65 -9.38 5.62
C SER A 76 -4.49 -8.34 6.33
N ASN A 77 -4.76 -7.22 5.66
CA ASN A 77 -5.66 -6.21 6.18
C ASN A 77 -7.11 -6.75 6.12
N VAL A 78 -7.84 -6.65 7.22
CA VAL A 78 -9.21 -7.18 7.36
C VAL A 78 -10.28 -6.08 7.42
N THR A 79 -9.89 -4.82 7.18
CA THR A 79 -10.75 -3.63 7.21
C THR A 79 -10.91 -2.96 5.84
N ASP A 80 -9.91 -3.08 4.96
CA ASP A 80 -9.89 -2.48 3.63
C ASP A 80 -11.10 -2.92 2.79
N GLY A 81 -11.89 -1.94 2.31
CA GLY A 81 -13.11 -2.18 1.53
C GLY A 81 -14.25 -2.85 2.31
N ARG A 82 -14.11 -3.04 3.63
CA ARG A 82 -15.07 -3.77 4.50
C ARG A 82 -15.61 -2.94 5.66
N SER A 83 -14.92 -1.88 6.04
CA SER A 83 -15.28 -0.99 7.14
C SER A 83 -14.63 0.40 6.96
N ASP A 84 -15.05 1.36 7.77
CA ASP A 84 -14.43 2.68 7.83
C ASP A 84 -13.31 2.77 8.89
N ILE A 85 -12.87 1.64 9.47
CA ILE A 85 -11.77 1.63 10.44
C ILE A 85 -10.45 2.02 9.76
N ALA A 86 -10.01 3.26 9.96
CA ALA A 86 -8.73 3.76 9.46
C ALA A 86 -7.61 3.66 10.51
N SER A 87 -7.87 4.12 11.73
CA SER A 87 -6.90 4.11 12.82
C SER A 87 -7.40 3.34 14.02
N VAL A 88 -6.50 2.63 14.69
CA VAL A 88 -6.84 1.70 15.77
C VAL A 88 -6.07 2.06 17.04
N GLY A 89 -6.79 2.28 18.13
CA GLY A 89 -6.21 2.48 19.46
C GLY A 89 -6.29 1.25 20.36
N ALA A 90 -7.25 0.35 20.13
CA ALA A 90 -7.40 -0.86 20.93
C ALA A 90 -8.03 -2.02 20.14
N ILE A 91 -7.59 -3.25 20.43
CA ILE A 91 -8.17 -4.49 19.92
C ILE A 91 -8.35 -5.48 21.08
N ALA A 92 -9.49 -6.15 21.13
CA ALA A 92 -9.73 -7.25 22.04
C ALA A 92 -10.40 -8.42 21.32
N VAL A 93 -9.81 -9.61 21.44
CA VAL A 93 -10.44 -10.89 21.05
C VAL A 93 -11.12 -11.46 22.29
N ALA A 94 -12.40 -11.82 22.20
CA ALA A 94 -13.13 -12.34 23.35
C ALA A 94 -12.59 -13.73 23.76
N PRO A 95 -12.21 -13.95 25.03
CA PRO A 95 -11.67 -15.24 25.48
C PRO A 95 -12.63 -16.42 25.31
N SER A 96 -13.93 -16.19 25.50
CA SER A 96 -15.00 -17.19 25.42
C SER A 96 -15.42 -17.54 23.99
N ASP A 97 -15.20 -16.64 23.02
CA ASP A 97 -15.49 -16.86 21.59
C ASP A 97 -14.53 -16.03 20.72
N PRO A 98 -13.43 -16.64 20.24
CA PRO A 98 -12.42 -15.93 19.46
C PRO A 98 -12.85 -15.43 18.06
N ASN A 99 -14.09 -15.68 17.64
CA ASN A 99 -14.65 -15.02 16.45
C ASN A 99 -15.18 -13.61 16.76
N VAL A 100 -15.46 -13.33 18.04
CA VAL A 100 -15.87 -12.00 18.49
C VAL A 100 -14.64 -11.14 18.74
N ILE A 101 -14.52 -10.08 17.95
CA ILE A 101 -13.42 -9.11 18.03
C ILE A 101 -14.03 -7.73 18.19
N TYR A 102 -13.54 -6.98 19.17
CA TYR A 102 -13.85 -5.57 19.35
C TYR A 102 -12.65 -4.72 18.96
N VAL A 103 -12.92 -3.61 18.27
CA VAL A 103 -11.92 -2.62 17.87
C VAL A 103 -12.37 -1.25 18.36
N GLY A 104 -11.50 -0.58 19.09
CA GLY A 104 -11.62 0.84 19.42
C GLY A 104 -10.78 1.65 18.44
N ALA A 105 -11.44 2.52 17.67
CA ALA A 105 -10.78 3.34 16.68
C ALA A 105 -10.13 4.58 17.30
N GLY A 106 -9.01 5.02 16.69
CA GLY A 106 -8.23 6.20 17.06
C GLY A 106 -7.30 5.95 18.25
N GLU A 107 -6.00 6.19 18.04
CA GLU A 107 -4.97 5.95 19.06
C GLU A 107 -5.10 6.88 20.27
N ALA A 108 -4.70 6.40 21.45
CA ALA A 108 -4.69 7.20 22.68
C ALA A 108 -3.30 7.71 23.08
N ASP A 109 -2.25 7.26 22.38
CA ASP A 109 -0.87 7.70 22.57
C ASP A 109 -0.64 8.98 21.75
N TRP A 110 -1.16 10.09 22.29
CA TRP A 110 -1.33 11.35 21.53
C TRP A 110 -0.02 12.03 21.11
N ARG A 111 0.44 11.71 19.91
CA ARG A 111 1.52 12.39 19.20
C ARG A 111 0.98 13.44 18.20
N GLU A 112 1.78 14.39 17.73
CA GLU A 112 1.36 15.50 16.84
C GLU A 112 0.73 15.04 15.52
N ASP A 113 1.17 13.87 15.07
CA ASP A 113 0.79 13.21 13.84
C ASP A 113 -0.37 12.22 14.03
N LEU A 114 -1.02 12.23 15.20
CA LEU A 114 -2.16 11.37 15.49
C LEU A 114 -3.31 11.57 14.51
N THR A 115 -4.16 10.55 14.40
CA THR A 115 -5.44 10.61 13.69
C THR A 115 -6.59 10.18 14.60
N TYR A 116 -7.80 10.67 14.30
CA TYR A 116 -9.00 10.33 15.04
C TYR A 116 -9.63 9.04 14.55
N GLY A 117 -10.40 8.39 15.42
CA GLY A 117 -11.21 7.23 15.10
C GLY A 117 -12.71 7.50 15.20
N GLU A 118 -13.49 6.58 14.67
CA GLU A 118 -14.96 6.67 14.64
C GLU A 118 -15.62 5.79 15.72
N GLY A 119 -14.96 5.58 16.87
CA GLY A 119 -15.55 4.88 18.01
C GLY A 119 -15.36 3.36 17.96
N MET A 120 -16.39 2.61 18.35
CA MET A 120 -16.30 1.15 18.56
C MET A 120 -16.82 0.34 17.37
N TRP A 121 -16.16 -0.78 17.09
CA TRP A 121 -16.54 -1.73 16.06
C TRP A 121 -16.50 -3.16 16.60
N ARG A 122 -17.30 -4.05 15.98
CA ARG A 122 -17.36 -5.47 16.33
C ARG A 122 -17.41 -6.35 15.09
N SER A 123 -16.61 -7.41 15.10
CA SER A 123 -16.71 -8.57 14.22
C SER A 123 -17.23 -9.78 15.00
N THR A 124 -17.96 -10.68 14.34
CA THR A 124 -18.37 -11.99 14.90
C THR A 124 -17.91 -13.17 14.06
N ASP A 125 -17.04 -12.94 13.07
CA ASP A 125 -16.55 -13.93 12.11
C ASP A 125 -15.02 -13.86 11.97
N GLY A 126 -14.31 -13.37 12.98
CA GLY A 126 -12.85 -13.29 13.00
C GLY A 126 -12.26 -12.23 12.05
N GLY A 127 -12.99 -11.14 11.83
CA GLY A 127 -12.57 -9.96 11.06
C GLY A 127 -13.04 -9.94 9.61
N GLU A 128 -13.89 -10.88 9.19
CA GLU A 128 -14.37 -10.90 7.80
C GLU A 128 -15.41 -9.80 7.56
N THR A 129 -16.25 -9.50 8.56
CA THR A 129 -17.21 -8.39 8.52
C THR A 129 -17.24 -7.58 9.82
N TRP A 130 -17.57 -6.29 9.70
CA TRP A 130 -17.55 -5.35 10.82
C TRP A 130 -18.88 -4.62 10.97
N ARG A 131 -19.29 -4.40 12.23
CA ARG A 131 -20.44 -3.58 12.61
C ARG A 131 -19.99 -2.42 13.47
N HIS A 132 -20.35 -1.20 13.10
CA HIS A 132 -20.17 0.00 13.92
C HIS A 132 -21.08 -0.06 15.16
N LEU A 133 -20.55 0.35 16.32
CA LEU A 133 -21.21 0.25 17.64
C LEU A 133 -21.43 1.62 18.31
N GLY A 134 -21.21 2.73 17.59
CA GLY A 134 -21.30 4.08 18.16
C GLY A 134 -20.02 4.51 18.88
N LEU A 135 -20.15 5.48 19.81
CA LEU A 135 -19.03 6.17 20.48
C LEU A 135 -18.12 6.97 19.53
N ALA A 136 -18.59 7.40 18.35
CA ALA A 136 -17.75 8.11 17.38
C ALA A 136 -17.09 9.39 17.93
N ASP A 137 -17.81 10.11 18.79
CA ASP A 137 -17.35 11.36 19.41
C ASP A 137 -16.26 11.14 20.49
N THR A 138 -15.96 9.89 20.89
CA THR A 138 -14.82 9.65 21.78
C THR A 138 -13.49 9.92 21.08
N ARG A 139 -13.44 9.75 19.75
CA ARG A 139 -12.28 9.87 18.84
C ARG A 139 -11.04 9.02 19.13
N HIS A 140 -10.72 8.78 20.40
CA HIS A 140 -9.51 8.11 20.85
C HIS A 140 -9.87 7.10 21.94
N ILE A 141 -9.69 5.81 21.63
CA ILE A 141 -10.01 4.70 22.52
C ILE A 141 -8.72 4.01 22.91
N ALA A 142 -8.40 4.04 24.19
CA ALA A 142 -7.13 3.54 24.72
C ALA A 142 -7.17 2.04 24.99
N VAL A 143 -8.29 1.55 25.53
CA VAL A 143 -8.39 0.17 26.00
C VAL A 143 -9.79 -0.39 25.77
N VAL A 144 -9.84 -1.66 25.34
CA VAL A 144 -11.04 -2.49 25.34
C VAL A 144 -10.79 -3.73 26.21
N ARG A 145 -11.71 -4.04 27.12
CA ARG A 145 -11.71 -5.27 27.93
C ARG A 145 -13.03 -6.00 27.75
N VAL A 146 -12.96 -7.29 27.47
CA VAL A 146 -14.12 -8.17 27.31
C VAL A 146 -14.18 -9.11 28.51
N ASP A 147 -15.38 -9.35 29.03
CA ASP A 147 -15.58 -10.32 30.09
C ASP A 147 -15.10 -11.73 29.64
N PRO A 148 -14.30 -12.45 30.45
CA PRO A 148 -13.72 -13.73 30.04
C PRO A 148 -14.75 -14.84 29.75
N ALA A 149 -15.95 -14.75 30.32
CA ALA A 149 -17.00 -15.76 30.21
C ALA A 149 -18.17 -15.32 29.30
N ASN A 150 -18.30 -14.02 29.01
CA ASN A 150 -19.41 -13.49 28.20
C ASN A 150 -18.93 -12.45 27.17
N PRO A 151 -18.96 -12.75 25.86
CA PRO A 151 -18.45 -11.84 24.84
C PRO A 151 -19.33 -10.60 24.61
N ASP A 152 -20.51 -10.52 25.23
CA ASP A 152 -21.42 -9.37 25.13
C ASP A 152 -21.20 -8.31 26.23
N VAL A 153 -20.45 -8.65 27.29
CA VAL A 153 -20.04 -7.70 28.33
C VAL A 153 -18.67 -7.13 27.99
N VAL A 154 -18.62 -5.83 27.71
CA VAL A 154 -17.42 -5.14 27.24
C VAL A 154 -17.29 -3.77 27.89
N TYR A 155 -16.05 -3.40 28.24
CA TYR A 155 -15.68 -2.13 28.82
C TYR A 155 -14.69 -1.40 27.92
N VAL A 156 -14.81 -0.07 27.87
CA VAL A 156 -14.02 0.81 27.00
C VAL A 156 -13.46 1.97 27.81
N ALA A 157 -12.16 2.19 27.73
CA ALA A 157 -11.49 3.39 28.24
C ALA A 157 -11.35 4.40 27.09
N ALA A 158 -12.02 5.54 27.22
CA ALA A 158 -12.04 6.59 26.20
C ALA A 158 -11.32 7.85 26.71
N MET A 159 -10.39 8.34 25.88
CA MET A 159 -9.63 9.54 26.18
C MET A 159 -10.37 10.82 25.79
N GLY A 160 -11.23 10.79 24.77
CA GLY A 160 -11.91 11.98 24.24
C GLY A 160 -11.07 12.73 23.21
N HIS A 161 -11.40 13.99 22.94
CA HIS A 161 -10.72 14.81 21.93
C HIS A 161 -9.30 15.18 22.39
N ALA A 162 -8.29 14.97 21.54
CA ALA A 162 -6.91 15.32 21.87
C ALA A 162 -6.68 16.84 21.99
N PHE A 163 -7.39 17.64 21.19
CA PHE A 163 -7.14 19.07 21.02
C PHE A 163 -8.16 19.99 21.73
N GLY A 164 -9.09 19.45 22.50
CA GLY A 164 -10.09 20.24 23.20
C GLY A 164 -10.88 19.46 24.26
N PRO A 165 -11.54 20.14 25.20
CA PRO A 165 -12.42 19.50 26.17
C PRO A 165 -13.66 18.92 25.47
N ASN A 166 -14.15 17.78 25.94
CA ASN A 166 -15.37 17.14 25.43
C ASN A 166 -16.01 16.24 26.51
N PRO A 167 -17.34 16.07 26.50
CA PRO A 167 -18.03 15.28 27.52
C PRO A 167 -17.91 13.76 27.31
N THR A 168 -17.44 13.29 26.15
CA THR A 168 -17.37 11.88 25.74
C THR A 168 -16.05 11.21 26.17
N ARG A 169 -15.68 11.42 27.44
CA ARG A 169 -14.51 10.84 28.12
C ARG A 169 -14.92 9.84 29.18
N GLY A 170 -14.00 8.96 29.58
CA GLY A 170 -14.14 8.08 30.74
C GLY A 170 -14.33 6.61 30.38
N VAL A 171 -14.94 5.85 31.30
CA VAL A 171 -15.17 4.41 31.12
C VAL A 171 -16.61 4.18 30.68
N PHE A 172 -16.77 3.41 29.60
CA PHE A 172 -18.07 2.97 29.09
C PHE A 172 -18.21 1.45 29.24
N ARG A 173 -19.43 1.00 29.52
CA ARG A 173 -19.79 -0.42 29.63
C ARG A 173 -20.97 -0.74 28.72
N SER A 174 -20.88 -1.87 28.03
CA SER A 174 -22.00 -2.53 27.36
C SER A 174 -22.21 -3.90 27.99
N THR A 175 -23.46 -4.34 28.09
CA THR A 175 -23.85 -5.71 28.49
C THR A 175 -24.62 -6.46 27.39
N ASP A 176 -24.70 -5.88 26.18
CA ASP A 176 -25.49 -6.40 25.04
C ASP A 176 -24.69 -6.49 23.72
N GLY A 177 -23.36 -6.61 23.82
CA GLY A 177 -22.47 -6.73 22.67
C GLY A 177 -22.25 -5.42 21.89
N GLY A 178 -22.34 -4.29 22.59
CA GLY A 178 -22.08 -2.93 22.10
C GLY A 178 -23.26 -2.30 21.39
N ARG A 179 -24.49 -2.79 21.60
CA ARG A 179 -25.70 -2.15 21.04
C ARG A 179 -26.05 -0.91 21.86
N THR A 180 -25.83 -0.94 23.17
CA THR A 180 -26.01 0.20 24.05
C THR A 180 -24.80 0.38 24.98
N TRP A 181 -24.52 1.63 25.36
CA TRP A 181 -23.38 1.99 26.19
C TRP A 181 -23.82 2.82 27.39
N ALA A 182 -23.40 2.42 28.58
CA ALA A 182 -23.50 3.20 29.81
C ALA A 182 -22.15 3.85 30.11
N LYS A 183 -22.12 5.16 30.35
CA LYS A 183 -20.93 5.84 30.89
C LYS A 183 -20.87 5.60 32.39
N VAL A 184 -19.94 4.75 32.82
CA VAL A 184 -19.87 4.21 34.19
C VAL A 184 -18.83 4.90 35.07
N LEU A 185 -17.84 5.58 34.47
CA LEU A 185 -16.91 6.46 35.18
C LEU A 185 -16.67 7.72 34.36
N TYR A 186 -16.81 8.89 35.00
CA TYR A 186 -16.56 10.20 34.40
C TYR A 186 -15.99 11.13 35.48
N VAL A 187 -14.96 11.90 35.13
CA VAL A 187 -14.29 12.82 36.06
C VAL A 187 -14.64 14.27 35.73
N ASP A 188 -14.35 14.69 34.49
CA ASP A 188 -14.68 15.99 33.90
C ASP A 188 -14.45 15.93 32.37
N ASP A 189 -14.60 17.06 31.67
CA ASP A 189 -14.50 17.16 30.21
C ASP A 189 -13.06 17.20 29.67
N SER A 190 -12.06 17.14 30.55
CA SER A 190 -10.63 17.26 30.22
C SER A 190 -9.80 16.08 30.73
N THR A 191 -10.42 15.15 31.47
CA THR A 191 -9.79 13.97 32.06
C THR A 191 -10.40 12.70 31.43
N GLY A 192 -9.60 11.98 30.66
CA GLY A 192 -9.97 10.74 29.97
C GLY A 192 -9.57 9.47 30.74
N ALA A 193 -10.09 8.32 30.34
CA ALA A 193 -9.60 7.03 30.82
C ALA A 193 -8.51 6.52 29.86
N ILE A 194 -7.27 6.38 30.34
CA ILE A 194 -6.11 5.99 29.52
C ILE A 194 -5.77 4.51 29.66
N ASP A 195 -6.11 3.89 30.79
CA ASP A 195 -5.91 2.45 31.00
C ASP A 195 -7.04 1.85 31.85
N LEU A 196 -7.30 0.57 31.64
CA LEU A 196 -8.35 -0.19 32.29
C LEU A 196 -7.91 -1.65 32.46
N ALA A 197 -7.84 -2.11 33.71
CA ALA A 197 -7.59 -3.50 34.03
C ALA A 197 -8.85 -4.17 34.59
N LEU A 198 -9.05 -5.43 34.20
CA LEU A 198 -10.15 -6.29 34.63
C LEU A 198 -9.53 -7.52 35.31
N ASP A 199 -10.03 -7.88 36.50
CA ASP A 199 -9.66 -9.13 37.16
C ASP A 199 -10.26 -10.32 36.40
N ALA A 200 -9.40 -11.16 35.80
CA ALA A 200 -9.80 -12.30 35.00
C ALA A 200 -10.54 -13.39 35.80
N THR A 201 -10.36 -13.43 37.12
CA THR A 201 -11.02 -14.40 38.02
C THR A 201 -12.35 -13.89 38.57
N ASN A 202 -12.54 -12.57 38.62
CA ASN A 202 -13.78 -11.92 39.02
C ASN A 202 -13.99 -10.61 38.22
N PRO A 203 -14.65 -10.66 37.05
CA PRO A 203 -14.77 -9.52 36.13
C PRO A 203 -15.60 -8.34 36.67
N ARG A 204 -16.13 -8.44 37.91
CA ARG A 204 -16.74 -7.32 38.63
C ARG A 204 -15.71 -6.38 39.27
N VAL A 205 -14.47 -6.82 39.43
CA VAL A 205 -13.38 -5.99 39.95
C VAL A 205 -12.63 -5.34 38.78
N LEU A 206 -12.62 -4.01 38.78
CA LEU A 206 -12.05 -3.19 37.71
C LEU A 206 -11.15 -2.12 38.31
N TYR A 207 -10.10 -1.75 37.57
CA TYR A 207 -9.22 -0.63 37.90
C TYR A 207 -9.09 0.28 36.70
N ALA A 208 -9.34 1.57 36.86
CA ALA A 208 -9.27 2.55 35.79
C ALA A 208 -8.27 3.66 36.13
N ALA A 209 -7.35 3.94 35.20
CA ALA A 209 -6.47 5.09 35.28
C ALA A 209 -7.10 6.27 34.53
N MET A 210 -7.37 7.35 35.27
CA MET A 210 -7.88 8.59 34.68
C MET A 210 -6.74 9.59 34.52
N TRP A 211 -6.65 10.23 33.37
CA TRP A 211 -5.53 11.09 32.99
C TRP A 211 -6.01 12.37 32.32
N LYS A 212 -5.54 13.51 32.86
CA LYS A 212 -5.72 14.81 32.22
C LYS A 212 -4.60 15.04 31.21
N SER A 213 -4.97 15.23 29.96
CA SER A 213 -4.03 15.53 28.88
C SER A 213 -4.69 16.37 27.81
N GLN A 214 -3.92 17.23 27.14
CA GLN A 214 -4.38 18.00 25.99
C GLN A 214 -3.20 18.36 25.07
N ARG A 215 -3.43 18.24 23.77
CA ARG A 215 -2.55 18.69 22.70
C ARG A 215 -2.94 20.10 22.23
N PHE A 216 -1.95 20.79 21.68
CA PHE A 216 -2.04 22.08 21.01
C PHE A 216 -1.19 22.01 19.72
N PRO A 217 -1.36 22.95 18.77
CA PRO A 217 -0.48 23.05 17.61
C PRO A 217 1.01 23.21 18.00
N TRP A 218 1.25 23.94 19.10
CA TRP A 218 2.58 24.29 19.62
C TRP A 218 3.06 23.43 20.79
N GLY A 219 2.44 22.27 21.04
CA GLY A 219 2.89 21.34 22.07
C GLY A 219 1.77 20.62 22.81
N PHE A 220 2.01 20.29 24.08
CA PHE A 220 1.04 19.56 24.90
C PHE A 220 1.21 19.88 26.39
N SER A 221 0.18 19.52 27.16
CA SER A 221 0.21 19.57 28.62
C SER A 221 -0.36 18.26 29.18
N ALA A 222 0.49 17.48 29.85
CA ALA A 222 0.14 16.18 30.42
C ALA A 222 0.15 16.20 31.96
N GLY A 223 -0.85 15.57 32.56
CA GLY A 223 -0.97 15.37 34.00
C GLY A 223 -1.57 16.55 34.78
N GLY A 224 -1.58 16.39 36.10
CA GLY A 224 -2.26 17.31 37.03
C GLY A 224 -3.76 17.06 37.11
N GLY A 225 -4.50 18.07 37.59
CA GLY A 225 -5.94 17.97 37.80
C GLY A 225 -6.33 16.79 38.70
N LYS A 226 -7.32 16.01 38.27
CA LYS A 226 -7.77 14.78 38.94
C LYS A 226 -7.20 13.53 38.25
N SER A 227 -5.96 13.55 37.74
CA SER A 227 -5.31 12.31 37.30
C SER A 227 -5.12 11.36 38.49
N GLY A 228 -5.26 10.05 38.28
CA GLY A 228 -5.19 9.06 39.37
C GLY A 228 -5.73 7.66 39.03
N LEU A 229 -6.03 6.88 40.07
CA LEU A 229 -6.48 5.50 39.97
C LEU A 229 -7.81 5.27 40.70
N TRP A 230 -8.75 4.59 40.03
CA TRP A 230 -10.07 4.23 40.57
C TRP A 230 -10.25 2.72 40.59
N LYS A 231 -10.99 2.22 41.58
CA LYS A 231 -11.38 0.82 41.72
C LYS A 231 -12.90 0.67 41.75
N SER A 232 -13.42 -0.31 41.02
CA SER A 232 -14.78 -0.82 41.18
C SER A 232 -14.74 -2.27 41.68
N SER A 233 -15.78 -2.71 42.38
CA SER A 233 -15.96 -4.10 42.83
C SER A 233 -17.34 -4.67 42.49
N ASP A 234 -18.13 -3.94 41.70
CA ASP A 234 -19.50 -4.25 41.32
C ASP A 234 -19.72 -4.14 39.79
N GLY A 235 -18.66 -4.31 39.00
CA GLY A 235 -18.75 -4.25 37.54
C GLY A 235 -18.88 -2.84 36.98
N GLY A 236 -18.44 -1.83 37.73
CA GLY A 236 -18.41 -0.43 37.31
C GLY A 236 -19.64 0.38 37.72
N ASP A 237 -20.61 -0.18 38.46
CA ASP A 237 -21.76 0.58 38.94
C ASP A 237 -21.33 1.65 39.95
N THR A 238 -20.33 1.35 40.79
CA THR A 238 -19.69 2.32 41.68
C THR A 238 -18.16 2.27 41.58
N TRP A 239 -17.52 3.41 41.86
CA TRP A 239 -16.08 3.58 41.80
C TRP A 239 -15.55 4.32 43.02
N THR A 240 -14.42 3.85 43.55
CA THR A 240 -13.68 4.48 44.66
C THR A 240 -12.37 5.06 44.11
N ASP A 241 -12.09 6.34 44.39
CA ASP A 241 -10.78 6.95 44.13
C ASP A 241 -9.76 6.37 45.12
N ILE A 242 -8.82 5.57 44.61
CA ILE A 242 -7.75 4.94 45.41
C ILE A 242 -6.40 5.64 45.23
N THR A 243 -6.39 6.84 44.64
CA THR A 243 -5.16 7.62 44.41
C THR A 243 -4.45 7.99 45.71
N ALA A 244 -5.19 8.14 46.82
CA ALA A 244 -4.65 8.45 48.14
C ALA A 244 -4.31 7.20 48.98
N SER A 245 -4.37 6.00 48.40
CA SER A 245 -3.94 4.77 49.08
C SER A 245 -2.49 4.87 49.54
N ARG A 246 -2.20 4.31 50.72
CA ARG A 246 -0.87 4.38 51.33
C ARG A 246 0.20 3.84 50.38
N GLY A 247 1.24 4.63 50.14
CA GLY A 247 2.42 4.24 49.37
C GLY A 247 2.46 4.78 47.94
N LEU A 248 1.33 5.23 47.38
CA LEU A 248 1.34 6.01 46.15
C LEU A 248 1.76 7.46 46.42
N PRO A 249 2.40 8.14 45.45
CA PRO A 249 2.68 9.57 45.54
C PRO A 249 1.38 10.39 45.55
N PRO A 250 1.36 11.52 46.29
CA PRO A 250 0.20 12.41 46.26
C PRO A 250 0.08 13.11 44.90
N ARG A 251 -1.12 13.62 44.60
CA ARG A 251 -1.33 14.53 43.45
C ARG A 251 -0.45 15.78 43.58
N PRO A 252 -0.01 16.39 42.46
CA PRO A 252 -0.42 16.09 41.08
C PRO A 252 0.30 14.87 40.49
N LEU A 253 -0.44 14.04 39.74
CA LEU A 253 0.08 12.85 39.04
C LEU A 253 -0.08 13.00 37.52
N GLY A 254 0.70 12.23 36.76
CA GLY A 254 0.60 12.12 35.31
C GLY A 254 -0.10 10.84 34.85
N ARG A 255 0.38 10.25 33.74
CA ARG A 255 -0.15 8.99 33.20
C ARG A 255 0.13 7.83 34.14
N ILE A 256 -0.82 6.91 34.24
CA ILE A 256 -0.70 5.66 35.01
C ILE A 256 -1.09 4.50 34.10
N GLY A 257 -0.24 3.48 34.03
CA GLY A 257 -0.65 2.15 33.53
C GLY A 257 -0.84 1.18 34.68
N ILE A 258 -1.77 0.24 34.54
CA ILE A 258 -2.24 -0.65 35.60
C ILE A 258 -2.43 -2.07 35.08
N ALA A 259 -1.89 -3.06 35.80
CA ALA A 259 -2.12 -4.47 35.53
C ALA A 259 -2.56 -5.21 36.80
N VAL A 260 -3.50 -6.14 36.64
CA VAL A 260 -3.91 -7.13 37.65
C VAL A 260 -3.26 -8.46 37.28
N SER A 261 -2.64 -9.17 38.22
CA SER A 261 -2.11 -10.50 37.94
C SER A 261 -3.24 -11.52 37.79
N PRO A 262 -3.35 -12.22 36.63
CA PRO A 262 -4.31 -13.33 36.50
C PRO A 262 -3.96 -14.52 37.40
N ALA A 263 -2.68 -14.70 37.76
CA ALA A 263 -2.22 -15.74 38.67
C ALA A 263 -2.56 -15.45 40.14
N ASN A 264 -2.69 -14.17 40.53
CA ASN A 264 -3.10 -13.75 41.87
C ASN A 264 -3.83 -12.39 41.83
N PRO A 265 -5.18 -12.35 41.94
CA PRO A 265 -5.95 -11.11 41.79
C PRO A 265 -5.75 -10.08 42.92
N SER A 266 -5.07 -10.45 44.02
CA SER A 266 -4.66 -9.49 45.05
C SER A 266 -3.42 -8.69 44.63
N ARG A 267 -2.68 -9.16 43.62
CA ARG A 267 -1.47 -8.54 43.13
C ARG A 267 -1.72 -7.61 41.95
N LEU A 268 -1.27 -6.38 42.09
CA LEU A 268 -1.32 -5.34 41.06
C LEU A 268 0.06 -4.75 40.82
N TRP A 269 0.29 -4.27 39.60
CA TRP A 269 1.40 -3.38 39.28
C TRP A 269 0.90 -2.09 38.64
N ALA A 270 1.51 -0.97 39.00
CA ALA A 270 1.26 0.31 38.38
C ALA A 270 2.56 0.99 37.97
N SER A 271 2.61 1.50 36.73
CA SER A 271 3.63 2.45 36.29
C SER A 271 3.07 3.84 36.50
N VAL A 272 3.60 4.60 37.47
CA VAL A 272 3.01 5.87 37.92
C VAL A 272 3.95 7.02 37.58
N GLU A 273 3.46 7.96 36.76
CA GLU A 273 4.12 9.24 36.56
C GLU A 273 3.89 10.18 37.76
N GLY A 274 4.97 10.52 38.45
CA GLY A 274 5.00 11.53 39.52
C GLY A 274 5.86 12.74 39.12
N PRO A 275 5.77 13.87 39.84
CA PRO A 275 6.55 15.08 39.55
C PRO A 275 8.05 14.81 39.37
N ALA A 276 8.64 15.35 38.30
CA ALA A 276 10.08 15.20 38.05
C ALA A 276 10.93 15.81 39.18
N ALA A 277 10.46 16.91 39.78
CA ALA A 277 11.19 17.67 40.80
C ALA A 277 11.50 16.86 42.07
N ASP A 278 10.67 15.88 42.43
CA ASP A 278 10.88 15.01 43.59
C ASP A 278 11.14 13.54 43.24
N SER A 279 11.17 13.21 41.94
CA SER A 279 11.43 11.86 41.42
C SER A 279 10.54 10.78 42.08
N SER A 280 9.27 11.12 42.31
CA SER A 280 8.30 10.28 43.02
C SER A 280 7.65 9.19 42.16
N GLY A 281 7.77 9.25 40.83
CA GLY A 281 7.23 8.24 39.90
C GLY A 281 8.03 6.93 39.82
N GLY A 282 7.49 5.88 39.20
CA GLY A 282 8.18 4.60 39.05
C GLY A 282 7.23 3.41 38.96
N ILE A 283 7.73 2.21 39.26
CA ILE A 283 6.94 0.97 39.28
C ILE A 283 6.52 0.68 40.72
N PHE A 284 5.21 0.53 40.91
CA PHE A 284 4.57 0.24 42.18
C PHE A 284 3.91 -1.13 42.14
N ARG A 285 3.92 -1.83 43.27
CA ARG A 285 3.21 -3.10 43.46
C ARG A 285 2.24 -2.98 44.62
N SER A 286 1.06 -3.58 44.48
CA SER A 286 0.14 -3.84 45.59
C SER A 286 -0.03 -5.35 45.74
N ASP A 287 -0.10 -5.83 46.98
CA ASP A 287 -0.37 -7.24 47.32
C ASP A 287 -1.74 -7.40 48.03
N ASP A 288 -2.53 -6.33 48.09
CA ASP A 288 -3.82 -6.23 48.80
C ASP A 288 -4.91 -5.58 47.93
N ALA A 289 -4.86 -5.83 46.62
CA ALA A 289 -5.85 -5.36 45.64
C ALA A 289 -6.04 -3.82 45.64
N GLY A 290 -4.94 -3.08 45.81
CA GLY A 290 -4.87 -1.63 45.70
C GLY A 290 -5.13 -0.84 46.98
N ALA A 291 -5.25 -1.52 48.13
CA ALA A 291 -5.43 -0.85 49.43
C ALA A 291 -4.14 -0.19 49.92
N SER A 292 -2.98 -0.79 49.64
CA SER A 292 -1.66 -0.18 49.82
C SER A 292 -0.66 -0.61 48.75
N TRP A 293 0.37 0.23 48.57
CA TRP A 293 1.35 0.12 47.50
C TRP A 293 2.78 0.23 48.03
N GLU A 294 3.71 -0.41 47.34
CA GLU A 294 5.15 -0.33 47.54
C GLU A 294 5.80 0.11 46.22
N ARG A 295 6.66 1.14 46.24
CA ARG A 295 7.49 1.50 45.08
C ARG A 295 8.62 0.49 44.97
N VAL A 296 8.48 -0.48 44.08
CA VAL A 296 9.42 -1.60 43.92
C VAL A 296 10.60 -1.25 43.01
N ASN A 297 10.47 -0.27 42.12
CA ASN A 297 11.56 0.19 41.28
C ASN A 297 11.43 1.69 40.92
N ALA A 298 12.56 2.38 40.95
CA ALA A 298 12.70 3.83 40.79
C ALA A 298 13.59 4.23 39.59
N GLU A 299 13.98 3.28 38.75
CA GLU A 299 14.91 3.54 37.65
C GLU A 299 14.30 4.50 36.62
N GLN A 300 15.07 5.54 36.27
CA GLN A 300 14.65 6.59 35.34
C GLN A 300 14.25 6.07 33.96
N LYS A 301 14.80 4.93 33.51
CA LYS A 301 14.50 4.32 32.21
C LYS A 301 13.01 4.00 31.99
N PHE A 302 12.24 3.86 33.07
CA PHE A 302 10.78 3.64 33.01
C PHE A 302 9.98 4.94 32.99
N MET A 303 10.61 6.08 33.29
CA MET A 303 10.00 7.40 33.42
C MET A 303 10.61 8.43 32.46
N VAL A 304 11.18 7.99 31.33
CA VAL A 304 11.80 8.88 30.33
C VAL A 304 10.74 9.71 29.59
N ARG A 305 9.69 9.05 29.09
CA ARG A 305 8.54 9.66 28.39
C ARG A 305 7.21 9.07 28.88
N PRO A 306 6.87 9.26 30.16
CA PRO A 306 5.75 8.58 30.79
C PRO A 306 4.38 9.00 30.23
N TRP A 307 4.26 10.17 29.60
CA TRP A 307 3.02 10.59 28.93
C TRP A 307 2.72 9.76 27.66
N TYR A 308 3.77 9.30 26.97
CA TYR A 308 3.69 8.48 25.75
C TYR A 308 3.73 6.99 26.08
N PHE A 309 4.48 6.62 27.12
CA PHE A 309 4.61 5.25 27.61
C PHE A 309 3.89 5.06 28.97
N SER A 310 4.37 4.16 29.82
CA SER A 310 3.75 3.72 31.10
C SER A 310 2.91 2.45 30.99
N PHE A 311 3.16 1.60 30.00
CA PHE A 311 2.45 0.34 29.84
C PHE A 311 3.01 -0.75 30.74
N VAL A 312 2.11 -1.52 31.36
CA VAL A 312 2.43 -2.61 32.27
C VAL A 312 1.57 -3.83 31.91
N THR A 313 2.20 -5.00 31.77
CA THR A 313 1.50 -6.27 31.51
C THR A 313 1.93 -7.30 32.54
N ALA A 314 0.97 -8.00 33.15
CA ALA A 314 1.24 -9.12 34.06
C ALA A 314 1.38 -10.43 33.28
N ASP A 315 2.27 -11.32 33.71
CA ASP A 315 2.28 -12.69 33.22
C ASP A 315 0.99 -13.42 33.66
N PRO A 316 0.33 -14.18 32.77
CA PRO A 316 -0.94 -14.82 33.11
C PRO A 316 -0.80 -16.07 33.99
N ALA A 317 0.40 -16.65 34.11
CA ALA A 317 0.65 -17.90 34.84
C ALA A 317 1.56 -17.73 36.07
N ASP A 318 2.36 -16.67 36.15
CA ASP A 318 3.29 -16.42 37.25
C ASP A 318 3.00 -15.08 37.96
N GLU A 319 2.72 -15.13 39.26
CA GLU A 319 2.37 -13.94 40.04
C GLU A 319 3.53 -12.95 40.29
N ASN A 320 4.78 -13.31 40.01
CA ASN A 320 5.95 -12.44 40.19
C ASN A 320 6.48 -11.88 38.87
N THR A 321 6.01 -12.41 37.74
CA THR A 321 6.50 -12.04 36.42
C THR A 321 5.64 -10.92 35.82
N MET A 322 6.31 -9.87 35.35
CA MET A 322 5.65 -8.69 34.80
C MET A 322 6.53 -7.99 33.75
N TYR A 323 5.90 -7.25 32.87
CA TYR A 323 6.52 -6.57 31.74
C TYR A 323 6.23 -5.06 31.76
N VAL A 324 7.26 -4.24 31.54
CA VAL A 324 7.13 -2.79 31.35
C VAL A 324 7.54 -2.47 29.92
N LEU A 325 6.71 -1.71 29.21
CA LEU A 325 7.02 -1.23 27.86
C LEU A 325 7.23 0.29 27.87
N ASN A 326 8.30 0.72 27.20
CA ASN A 326 8.74 2.11 27.04
C ASN A 326 9.57 2.17 25.73
N LEU A 327 10.70 2.89 25.69
CA LEU A 327 11.71 2.81 24.60
C LEU A 327 12.23 1.37 24.32
N GLY A 328 11.89 0.40 25.18
CA GLY A 328 12.04 -1.02 24.91
C GLY A 328 11.13 -1.85 25.80
N THR A 329 11.10 -3.16 25.56
CA THR A 329 10.37 -4.13 26.39
C THR A 329 11.26 -4.69 27.49
N TRP A 330 10.76 -4.69 28.73
CA TRP A 330 11.50 -5.12 29.92
C TRP A 330 10.70 -6.16 30.70
N ARG A 331 11.35 -7.24 31.14
CA ARG A 331 10.75 -8.31 31.95
C ARG A 331 11.37 -8.35 33.34
N SER A 332 10.53 -8.41 34.36
CA SER A 332 10.88 -8.75 35.73
C SER A 332 10.28 -10.11 36.09
N VAL A 333 10.98 -10.87 36.94
CA VAL A 333 10.53 -12.16 37.49
C VAL A 333 10.51 -12.17 39.02
N ASP A 334 10.72 -11.01 39.65
CA ASP A 334 10.87 -10.83 41.09
C ASP A 334 9.87 -9.80 41.67
N GLY A 335 8.73 -9.64 40.98
CA GLY A 335 7.66 -8.73 41.37
C GLY A 335 7.91 -7.27 41.01
N GLY A 336 8.78 -6.99 40.03
CA GLY A 336 9.08 -5.65 39.53
C GLY A 336 10.30 -4.99 40.18
N LYS A 337 11.15 -5.74 40.91
CA LYS A 337 12.33 -5.18 41.57
C LYS A 337 13.51 -5.03 40.61
N SER A 338 13.78 -6.06 39.82
CA SER A 338 14.83 -6.07 38.80
C SER A 338 14.28 -6.45 37.42
N PHE A 339 14.92 -5.94 36.36
CA PHE A 339 14.45 -6.11 34.98
C PHE A 339 15.57 -6.53 34.02
N THR A 340 15.23 -7.40 33.08
CA THR A 340 16.05 -7.76 31.91
C THR A 340 15.36 -7.25 30.65
N ARG A 341 16.13 -6.68 29.72
CA ARG A 341 15.60 -6.21 28.43
C ARG A 341 15.29 -7.39 27.51
N ILE A 342 14.11 -7.37 26.89
CA ILE A 342 13.74 -8.21 25.76
C ILE A 342 14.05 -7.43 24.48
N ARG A 343 14.76 -8.06 23.54
CA ARG A 343 15.12 -7.43 22.26
C ARG A 343 14.05 -7.72 21.23
N VAL A 344 13.21 -6.72 20.97
CA VAL A 344 12.23 -6.71 19.87
C VAL A 344 12.86 -6.11 18.59
N PRO A 345 12.29 -6.34 17.39
CA PRO A 345 12.83 -5.84 16.13
C PRO A 345 12.87 -4.31 15.99
N HIS A 346 12.07 -3.58 16.78
CA HIS A 346 12.00 -2.12 16.77
C HIS A 346 11.81 -1.56 18.19
N GLY A 347 12.23 -0.31 18.42
CA GLY A 347 12.03 0.40 19.70
C GLY A 347 10.61 0.96 19.86
N ASP A 348 10.41 1.72 20.94
CA ASP A 348 9.16 2.41 21.28
C ASP A 348 7.96 1.45 21.33
N CYS A 349 7.98 0.66 22.41
CA CYS A 349 7.07 -0.44 22.65
C CYS A 349 5.81 0.05 23.39
N HIS A 350 4.64 -0.27 22.85
CA HIS A 350 3.35 0.25 23.35
C HIS A 350 2.49 -0.83 23.98
N VAL A 351 2.45 -2.04 23.42
CA VAL A 351 1.50 -3.05 23.86
C VAL A 351 2.06 -4.46 23.77
N LEU A 352 1.74 -5.28 24.77
CA LEU A 352 2.10 -6.69 24.81
C LEU A 352 0.87 -7.52 25.18
N TRP A 353 0.56 -8.50 24.33
CA TRP A 353 -0.36 -9.58 24.65
C TRP A 353 0.41 -10.87 24.88
N ILE A 354 0.03 -11.59 25.93
CA ILE A 354 0.61 -12.88 26.32
C ILE A 354 -0.53 -13.90 26.35
N ASP A 355 -0.33 -15.06 25.72
CA ASP A 355 -1.35 -16.11 25.73
C ASP A 355 -1.60 -16.61 27.16
N PRO A 356 -2.84 -16.55 27.67
CA PRO A 356 -3.17 -17.04 29.00
C PRO A 356 -2.93 -18.54 29.20
N ARG A 357 -2.75 -19.31 28.12
CA ARG A 357 -2.49 -20.77 28.18
C ARG A 357 -1.02 -21.15 27.94
N ASP A 358 -0.23 -20.29 27.34
CA ASP A 358 1.20 -20.53 27.10
C ASP A 358 1.95 -19.18 27.05
N PRO A 359 2.53 -18.71 28.18
CA PRO A 359 3.21 -17.42 28.23
C PRO A 359 4.38 -17.25 27.26
N ARG A 360 4.84 -18.32 26.61
CA ARG A 360 5.86 -18.23 25.54
C ARG A 360 5.29 -17.67 24.24
N ARG A 361 3.97 -17.71 24.05
CA ARG A 361 3.28 -17.18 22.88
C ARG A 361 2.86 -15.74 23.13
N MET A 362 3.44 -14.82 22.37
CA MET A 362 3.30 -13.39 22.58
C MET A 362 3.10 -12.66 21.25
N ILE A 363 2.44 -11.51 21.31
CA ILE A 363 2.50 -10.49 20.26
C ILE A 363 2.78 -9.14 20.91
N GLU A 364 3.70 -8.40 20.31
CA GLU A 364 4.13 -7.07 20.76
C GLU A 364 3.90 -6.06 19.63
N GLY A 365 3.43 -4.86 20.00
CA GLY A 365 3.20 -3.74 19.10
C GLY A 365 4.06 -2.54 19.51
N ASN A 366 4.71 -1.95 18.51
CA ASN A 366 5.66 -0.86 18.64
C ASN A 366 5.57 0.12 17.45
N ASP A 367 6.41 1.14 17.45
CA ASP A 367 6.44 2.18 16.40
C ASP A 367 6.88 1.67 15.01
N GLY A 368 7.46 0.47 14.93
CA GLY A 368 7.83 -0.21 13.69
C GLY A 368 6.84 -1.31 13.26
N GLY A 369 5.72 -1.50 13.94
CA GLY A 369 4.69 -2.49 13.62
C GLY A 369 4.51 -3.57 14.69
N ALA A 370 3.94 -4.70 14.30
CA ALA A 370 3.70 -5.82 15.22
C ALA A 370 4.65 -7.00 14.98
N THR A 371 5.00 -7.70 16.06
CA THR A 371 5.84 -8.89 16.00
C THR A 371 5.34 -10.00 16.93
N VAL A 372 5.49 -11.25 16.48
CA VAL A 372 5.02 -12.45 17.20
C VAL A 372 6.22 -13.27 17.70
N SER A 373 6.09 -13.82 18.90
CA SER A 373 7.05 -14.76 19.50
C SER A 373 6.35 -16.05 19.96
N PHE A 374 7.06 -17.17 19.87
CA PHE A 374 6.63 -18.48 20.37
C PHE A 374 7.59 -19.07 21.41
N ASP A 375 8.60 -18.30 21.85
CA ASP A 375 9.66 -18.72 22.76
C ASP A 375 9.87 -17.74 23.93
N GLY A 376 8.83 -16.96 24.27
CA GLY A 376 8.84 -16.02 25.39
C GLY A 376 9.67 -14.77 25.15
N GLY A 377 9.75 -14.33 23.89
CA GLY A 377 10.44 -13.13 23.45
C GLY A 377 11.93 -13.30 23.17
N THR A 378 12.41 -14.54 22.98
CA THR A 378 13.80 -14.80 22.58
C THR A 378 14.00 -14.52 21.09
N THR A 379 13.03 -14.92 20.26
CA THR A 379 12.94 -14.60 18.83
C THR A 379 11.57 -14.03 18.47
N TRP A 380 11.54 -13.26 17.38
CA TRP A 380 10.44 -12.40 16.98
C TRP A 380 10.27 -12.43 15.45
N SER A 381 9.03 -12.42 14.96
CA SER A 381 8.73 -12.31 13.52
C SER A 381 9.17 -10.95 12.95
N SER A 382 9.35 -10.87 11.63
CA SER A 382 9.79 -9.64 10.95
C SER A 382 8.76 -8.52 10.99
N VAL A 383 9.24 -7.27 11.00
CA VAL A 383 8.44 -6.05 10.72
C VAL A 383 8.53 -5.62 9.24
N ASN A 384 9.42 -6.22 8.47
CA ASN A 384 9.61 -5.95 7.03
C ASN A 384 8.67 -6.79 6.15
N ASN A 385 7.43 -6.95 6.60
CA ASN A 385 6.36 -7.65 5.87
C ASN A 385 4.98 -6.97 6.02
N GLN A 386 4.96 -5.72 6.49
CA GLN A 386 3.75 -4.94 6.80
C GLN A 386 3.77 -3.64 5.99
N PRO A 387 2.85 -3.40 5.03
CA PRO A 387 2.84 -2.15 4.27
C PRO A 387 2.09 -1.04 5.04
N THR A 388 2.60 -0.72 6.23
CA THR A 388 2.02 0.28 7.15
C THR A 388 2.93 1.48 7.39
N ALA A 389 3.92 1.69 6.53
CA ALA A 389 4.80 2.86 6.57
C ALA A 389 4.00 4.17 6.59
N GLN A 390 4.38 5.06 7.51
CA GLN A 390 3.73 6.34 7.78
C GLN A 390 4.55 7.48 7.17
N PHE A 391 4.17 7.95 5.97
CA PHE A 391 4.88 9.01 5.25
C PHE A 391 4.23 10.37 5.42
N TYR A 392 5.07 11.39 5.63
CA TYR A 392 4.64 12.80 5.71
C TYR A 392 4.56 13.47 4.33
N HIS A 393 5.54 13.20 3.48
CA HIS A 393 5.75 13.86 2.19
C HIS A 393 6.13 12.85 1.11
N VAL A 394 5.90 13.23 -0.16
CA VAL A 394 6.35 12.45 -1.31
C VAL A 394 7.08 13.33 -2.31
N ALA A 395 8.25 12.84 -2.75
CA ALA A 395 8.98 13.40 -3.88
C ALA A 395 9.26 12.30 -4.92
N THR A 396 9.49 12.71 -6.16
CA THR A 396 9.91 11.82 -7.25
C THR A 396 11.13 12.40 -7.95
N ASP A 397 11.97 11.55 -8.51
CA ASP A 397 13.04 11.97 -9.42
C ASP A 397 12.62 11.83 -10.89
N ASP A 398 13.58 11.96 -11.81
CA ASP A 398 13.42 11.94 -13.27
C ASP A 398 14.07 10.71 -13.96
N GLN A 399 14.52 9.70 -13.20
CA GLN A 399 15.12 8.50 -13.78
C GLN A 399 14.07 7.53 -14.32
N PHE A 400 14.48 6.47 -15.04
CA PHE A 400 13.57 5.40 -15.44
C PHE A 400 14.09 4.03 -15.01
N PRO A 401 13.29 3.22 -14.28
CA PRO A 401 12.07 3.64 -13.58
C PRO A 401 12.30 4.78 -12.57
N TYR A 402 11.40 5.77 -12.53
CA TYR A 402 11.52 6.85 -11.54
C TYR A 402 11.38 6.29 -10.13
N ARG A 403 12.01 6.95 -9.17
CA ARG A 403 11.94 6.58 -7.75
C ARG A 403 11.01 7.52 -6.99
N VAL A 404 10.35 6.96 -5.99
CA VAL A 404 9.50 7.63 -5.02
C VAL A 404 10.27 7.74 -3.70
N TYR A 405 10.20 8.91 -3.09
CA TYR A 405 10.96 9.25 -1.89
C TYR A 405 10.04 9.74 -0.78
N GLY A 406 10.34 9.37 0.46
CA GLY A 406 9.75 10.00 1.65
C GLY A 406 10.40 9.54 2.94
N ALA A 407 10.26 10.35 3.99
CA ALA A 407 10.68 10.01 5.34
C ALA A 407 9.54 9.28 6.05
N GLN A 408 9.86 8.12 6.64
CA GLN A 408 8.91 7.34 7.41
C GLN A 408 9.09 7.65 8.89
N GLN A 409 7.97 7.93 9.57
CA GLN A 409 7.92 8.09 11.02
C GLN A 409 8.55 6.91 11.76
N ASP A 410 9.34 7.22 12.80
CA ASP A 410 10.13 6.33 13.66
C ASP A 410 11.10 5.40 12.93
N ASN A 411 11.42 5.70 11.67
CA ASN A 411 12.28 4.86 10.84
C ASN A 411 13.19 5.69 9.92
N SER A 412 13.83 5.03 8.95
CA SER A 412 14.67 5.74 7.97
C SER A 412 13.86 6.44 6.88
N THR A 413 14.52 7.32 6.14
CA THR A 413 14.09 7.69 4.78
C THR A 413 13.98 6.47 3.87
N VAL A 414 13.14 6.58 2.84
CA VAL A 414 12.91 5.56 1.82
C VAL A 414 13.06 6.18 0.44
N SER A 415 13.79 5.49 -0.42
CA SER A 415 13.76 5.64 -1.87
C SER A 415 13.38 4.29 -2.48
N ILE A 416 12.29 4.22 -3.25
CA ILE A 416 11.73 2.98 -3.82
C ILE A 416 11.37 3.21 -5.30
N PRO A 417 11.67 2.29 -6.25
CA PRO A 417 11.33 2.51 -7.65
C PRO A 417 9.82 2.35 -7.86
N SER A 418 9.30 3.02 -8.90
CA SER A 418 7.92 2.88 -9.35
C SER A 418 7.60 1.50 -9.93
N ARG A 419 8.62 0.75 -10.38
CA ARG A 419 8.58 -0.65 -10.84
C ARG A 419 9.97 -1.29 -10.77
N SER A 420 10.03 -2.62 -10.64
CA SER A 420 11.28 -3.41 -10.61
C SER A 420 11.44 -4.28 -11.87
N ASP A 421 12.66 -4.73 -12.15
CA ASP A 421 12.96 -5.69 -13.22
C ASP A 421 12.54 -7.15 -12.84
N ASP A 422 12.25 -7.42 -11.56
CA ASP A 422 11.91 -8.76 -11.04
C ASP A 422 10.39 -9.05 -11.00
N GLY A 423 9.56 -8.19 -11.62
CA GLY A 423 8.10 -8.36 -11.68
C GLY A 423 7.33 -7.99 -10.39
N ALA A 424 8.02 -7.69 -9.29
CA ALA A 424 7.47 -7.19 -8.04
C ALA A 424 8.50 -6.30 -7.32
N ILE A 425 8.04 -5.38 -6.47
CA ILE A 425 8.90 -4.43 -5.75
C ILE A 425 9.13 -4.97 -4.34
N THR A 426 10.33 -5.49 -4.09
CA THR A 426 10.68 -6.23 -2.88
C THR A 426 11.53 -5.39 -1.92
N LEU A 427 11.94 -5.99 -0.79
CA LEU A 427 12.91 -5.40 0.15
C LEU A 427 14.25 -5.02 -0.50
N ARG A 428 14.62 -5.64 -1.64
CA ARG A 428 15.88 -5.34 -2.35
C ARG A 428 15.83 -4.04 -3.14
N ASP A 429 14.62 -3.55 -3.43
CA ASP A 429 14.42 -2.45 -4.36
C ASP A 429 14.45 -1.08 -3.69
N TRP A 430 14.37 -1.02 -2.35
CA TRP A 430 14.38 0.24 -1.60
C TRP A 430 15.52 0.37 -0.59
N TYR A 431 15.92 1.61 -0.32
CA TYR A 431 17.04 1.96 0.56
C TYR A 431 16.86 3.40 1.11
N SER A 432 17.65 3.77 2.13
CA SER A 432 17.65 5.11 2.73
C SER A 432 18.61 6.09 2.04
N VAL A 433 18.28 7.39 2.07
CA VAL A 433 18.96 8.46 1.29
C VAL A 433 19.49 9.62 2.16
N GLY A 434 19.98 9.31 3.36
CA GLY A 434 20.34 10.33 4.36
C GLY A 434 19.11 10.83 5.13
N GLY A 435 19.28 11.92 5.88
CA GLY A 435 18.24 12.51 6.73
C GLY A 435 17.82 11.58 7.87
N GLY A 436 16.56 11.68 8.27
CA GLY A 436 15.95 10.89 9.34
C GLY A 436 14.47 10.60 9.10
N GLU A 437 13.70 10.45 10.17
CA GLU A 437 12.33 9.92 10.14
C GLU A 437 11.25 10.91 9.71
N SER A 438 11.55 12.21 9.76
CA SER A 438 10.51 13.26 9.76
C SER A 438 10.67 14.37 8.72
N GLY A 439 11.62 14.28 7.79
CA GLY A 439 11.92 15.40 6.88
C GLY A 439 11.31 15.34 5.48
N TYR A 440 11.35 16.48 4.79
CA TYR A 440 11.30 16.52 3.33
C TYR A 440 12.52 15.82 2.71
N ILE A 441 12.34 15.31 1.50
CA ILE A 441 13.41 14.75 0.68
C ILE A 441 13.34 15.41 -0.69
N ALA A 442 14.49 15.90 -1.17
CA ALA A 442 14.62 16.56 -2.46
C ALA A 442 15.76 15.89 -3.27
N PRO A 443 15.44 14.95 -4.20
CA PRO A 443 16.42 14.50 -5.18
C PRO A 443 16.82 15.66 -6.09
N GLN A 444 18.10 15.75 -6.44
CA GLN A 444 18.58 16.84 -7.29
C GLN A 444 18.12 16.65 -8.75
N PRO A 445 17.44 17.63 -9.37
CA PRO A 445 16.96 17.51 -10.75
C PRO A 445 18.11 17.23 -11.73
N GLY A 446 17.97 16.19 -12.57
CA GLY A 446 19.00 15.75 -13.52
C GLY A 446 20.24 15.10 -12.91
N ASP A 447 20.31 14.93 -11.59
CA ASP A 447 21.32 14.11 -10.89
C ASP A 447 20.69 13.36 -9.71
N PRO A 448 19.88 12.31 -9.98
CA PRO A 448 19.20 11.54 -8.93
C PRO A 448 20.17 10.77 -8.00
N GLY A 449 21.47 10.74 -8.35
CA GLY A 449 22.51 10.23 -7.45
C GLY A 449 22.79 11.15 -6.27
N THR A 450 22.40 12.42 -6.34
CA THR A 450 22.50 13.39 -5.24
C THR A 450 21.11 13.65 -4.64
N VAL A 451 20.96 13.45 -3.33
CA VAL A 451 19.67 13.64 -2.63
C VAL A 451 19.89 14.50 -1.38
N PHE A 452 19.01 15.46 -1.14
CA PHE A 452 18.96 16.23 0.10
C PHE A 452 17.83 15.72 0.98
N ALA A 453 18.12 15.38 2.23
CA ALA A 453 17.15 14.79 3.14
C ALA A 453 17.26 15.40 4.54
N GLY A 454 16.12 15.88 5.05
CA GLY A 454 15.99 16.51 6.37
C GLY A 454 15.61 15.54 7.48
N THR A 455 15.67 16.04 8.71
CA THR A 455 15.05 15.46 9.92
C THR A 455 14.76 16.57 10.93
N TYR A 456 14.13 16.25 12.05
CA TYR A 456 13.83 17.21 13.11
C TYR A 456 15.04 18.06 13.57
N MET A 457 14.74 19.21 14.18
CA MET A 457 15.73 20.22 14.61
C MET A 457 16.56 20.85 13.48
N GLY A 458 16.14 20.73 12.22
CA GLY A 458 16.80 21.42 11.10
C GLY A 458 18.03 20.71 10.56
N THR A 459 18.30 19.48 11.03
CA THR A 459 19.37 18.66 10.45
C THR A 459 19.06 18.34 8.99
N LEU A 460 20.03 18.58 8.12
CA LEU A 460 19.94 18.37 6.69
C LEU A 460 21.20 17.69 6.18
N THR A 461 21.02 16.66 5.37
CA THR A 461 22.15 15.95 4.76
C THR A 461 22.06 15.98 3.24
N ARG A 462 23.23 16.04 2.60
CA ARG A 462 23.42 15.75 1.17
C ARG A 462 23.98 14.34 1.04
N TYR A 463 23.19 13.43 0.51
CA TYR A 463 23.53 12.06 0.23
C TYR A 463 24.00 11.88 -1.22
N ASP A 464 25.08 11.13 -1.42
CA ASP A 464 25.55 10.68 -2.73
C ASP A 464 25.41 9.15 -2.83
N HIS A 465 24.53 8.68 -3.70
CA HIS A 465 24.23 7.27 -3.89
C HIS A 465 25.40 6.48 -4.48
N ARG A 466 26.30 7.14 -5.22
CA ARG A 466 27.44 6.49 -5.88
C ARG A 466 28.50 6.09 -4.86
N THR A 467 28.71 6.92 -3.85
CA THR A 467 29.67 6.69 -2.77
C THR A 467 29.03 6.17 -1.49
N ARG A 468 27.69 6.22 -1.40
CA ARG A 468 26.88 5.88 -0.22
C ARG A 468 27.21 6.74 1.00
N GLN A 469 27.69 7.97 0.79
CA GLN A 469 28.02 8.89 1.87
C GLN A 469 26.95 9.97 2.03
N ALA A 470 26.62 10.28 3.28
CA ALA A 470 25.82 11.45 3.65
C ALA A 470 26.72 12.48 4.33
N ARG A 471 26.67 13.73 3.85
CA ARG A 471 27.37 14.86 4.45
C ARG A 471 26.34 15.80 5.07
N ASP A 472 26.58 16.23 6.31
CA ASP A 472 25.78 17.29 6.93
C ASP A 472 25.99 18.63 6.20
N VAL A 473 24.88 19.26 5.85
CA VAL A 473 24.79 20.57 5.18
C VAL A 473 23.70 21.44 5.83
N SER A 474 23.43 21.21 7.11
CA SER A 474 22.43 21.93 7.90
C SER A 474 22.71 23.44 7.89
N VAL A 475 21.64 24.24 7.86
CA VAL A 475 21.73 25.70 7.92
C VAL A 475 22.38 26.15 9.24
N TRP A 476 22.10 25.43 10.33
CA TRP A 476 22.61 25.73 11.66
C TRP A 476 22.86 24.45 12.46
N LEU A 477 24.12 24.21 12.84
CA LEU A 477 24.57 22.95 13.44
C LEU A 477 24.52 23.01 14.98
N ASN A 478 23.55 22.38 15.62
CA ASN A 478 23.54 22.16 17.07
C ASN A 478 22.53 21.08 17.50
N ASN A 479 22.69 20.54 18.72
CA ASN A 479 21.63 19.77 19.39
C ASN A 479 20.93 20.67 20.41
N TYR A 480 19.60 20.81 20.27
CA TYR A 480 18.74 21.64 21.12
C TYR A 480 17.72 20.82 21.93
N ASP A 481 18.00 19.55 22.21
CA ASP A 481 17.20 18.75 23.14
C ASP A 481 17.07 19.48 24.48
N GLY A 482 15.83 19.61 24.95
CA GLY A 482 15.51 20.33 26.19
C GLY A 482 15.35 21.84 26.07
N TYR A 483 15.52 22.43 24.87
CA TYR A 483 15.33 23.87 24.64
C TYR A 483 13.91 24.19 24.18
N ALA A 484 13.37 25.29 24.69
CA ALA A 484 12.14 25.87 24.17
C ALA A 484 12.39 26.56 22.82
N ALA A 485 11.33 26.72 22.04
CA ALA A 485 11.41 27.37 20.72
C ALA A 485 11.88 28.84 20.80
N ALA A 486 11.60 29.52 21.92
CA ALA A 486 12.06 30.89 22.19
C ALA A 486 13.57 31.00 22.42
N ASP A 487 14.24 29.90 22.79
CA ASP A 487 15.65 29.89 23.21
C ASP A 487 16.61 29.47 22.08
N VAL A 488 16.09 29.22 20.87
CA VAL A 488 16.90 28.81 19.70
C VAL A 488 16.94 29.90 18.62
N PRO A 489 18.05 30.05 17.88
CA PRO A 489 18.18 31.10 16.88
C PRO A 489 17.28 30.87 15.66
N TYR A 490 17.09 29.61 15.28
CA TYR A 490 16.25 29.20 14.16
C TYR A 490 15.34 28.06 14.59
N ARG A 491 14.04 28.22 14.34
CA ARG A 491 13.01 27.24 14.67
C ARG A 491 12.72 26.43 13.42
N PHE A 492 13.28 25.23 13.35
CA PHE A 492 13.01 24.30 12.26
C PHE A 492 11.87 23.36 12.65
N GLN A 493 10.88 23.27 11.78
CA GLN A 493 9.76 22.36 11.99
C GLN A 493 10.21 20.89 11.86
N TRP A 494 9.49 19.98 12.52
CA TRP A 494 9.61 18.51 12.37
C TRP A 494 9.81 18.06 10.91
N THR A 495 8.96 18.56 10.01
CA THR A 495 8.93 18.32 8.56
C THR A 495 9.23 19.61 7.78
N PHE A 496 10.35 20.28 8.06
CA PHE A 496 10.66 21.55 7.40
C PHE A 496 10.83 21.41 5.86
N PRO A 497 10.29 22.33 5.05
CA PRO A 497 10.44 22.36 3.59
C PRO A 497 11.89 22.34 3.09
N ILE A 498 12.14 21.49 2.09
CA ILE A 498 13.38 21.41 1.30
C ILE A 498 12.97 21.34 -0.17
N VAL A 499 13.24 22.39 -0.95
CA VAL A 499 12.67 22.56 -2.29
C VAL A 499 13.72 23.08 -3.27
N PHE A 500 13.92 22.38 -4.39
CA PHE A 500 14.72 22.90 -5.51
C PHE A 500 13.93 23.93 -6.31
N SER A 501 14.62 24.94 -6.84
CA SER A 501 14.02 25.86 -7.80
C SER A 501 13.60 25.10 -9.08
N PRO A 502 12.38 25.30 -9.60
CA PRO A 502 11.99 24.76 -10.91
C PRO A 502 12.74 25.45 -12.07
N HIS A 503 13.45 26.55 -11.81
CA HIS A 503 14.17 27.34 -12.83
C HIS A 503 15.69 27.12 -12.81
N ASP A 504 16.24 26.58 -11.73
CA ASP A 504 17.66 26.29 -11.58
C ASP A 504 17.91 25.08 -10.68
N ARG A 505 18.39 23.99 -11.28
CA ARG A 505 18.65 22.71 -10.60
C ARG A 505 19.68 22.77 -9.47
N ASN A 506 20.49 23.84 -9.38
CA ASN A 506 21.48 24.01 -8.32
C ASN A 506 20.99 24.90 -7.17
N THR A 507 19.88 25.63 -7.37
CA THR A 507 19.31 26.48 -6.33
C THR A 507 18.39 25.64 -5.44
N LEU A 508 18.73 25.53 -4.16
CA LEU A 508 17.97 24.83 -3.13
C LEU A 508 17.50 25.82 -2.06
N TYR A 509 16.25 25.70 -1.65
CA TYR A 509 15.64 26.46 -0.56
C TYR A 509 15.30 25.55 0.62
N VAL A 510 15.51 26.06 1.82
CA VAL A 510 15.18 25.40 3.09
C VAL A 510 14.55 26.41 4.03
N THR A 511 13.60 25.99 4.85
CA THR A 511 12.89 26.93 5.74
C THR A 511 12.99 26.58 7.22
N ALA A 512 13.14 27.63 8.04
CA ALA A 512 12.87 27.65 9.47
C ALA A 512 11.68 28.60 9.70
N GLN A 513 11.76 29.53 10.65
CA GLN A 513 10.93 30.74 10.63
C GLN A 513 11.31 31.72 9.50
N LYS A 514 12.44 31.49 8.82
CA LYS A 514 12.95 32.23 7.66
C LYS A 514 13.21 31.30 6.47
N VAL A 515 13.28 31.88 5.28
CA VAL A 515 13.71 31.19 4.05
C VAL A 515 15.21 31.32 3.89
N PHE A 516 15.88 30.19 3.64
CA PHE A 516 17.30 30.11 3.33
C PHE A 516 17.52 29.59 1.91
N LYS A 517 18.55 30.10 1.25
CA LYS A 517 18.95 29.72 -0.11
C LYS A 517 20.40 29.25 -0.13
N THR A 518 20.67 28.23 -0.94
CA THR A 518 22.02 27.83 -1.36
C THR A 518 22.06 27.60 -2.86
N THR A 519 23.23 27.78 -3.47
CA THR A 519 23.52 27.44 -4.87
C THR A 519 24.76 26.55 -5.02
N ASP A 520 25.34 26.11 -3.91
CA ASP A 520 26.61 25.37 -3.84
C ASP A 520 26.47 24.04 -3.08
N GLY A 521 25.26 23.49 -3.09
CA GLY A 521 24.95 22.19 -2.48
C GLY A 521 24.95 22.22 -0.95
N GLY A 522 24.62 23.36 -0.35
CA GLY A 522 24.53 23.54 1.10
C GLY A 522 25.87 23.81 1.80
N ALA A 523 26.90 24.19 1.03
CA ALA A 523 28.17 24.63 1.62
C ALA A 523 28.04 26.03 2.25
N ASN A 524 27.20 26.89 1.65
CA ASN A 524 26.84 28.19 2.21
C ASN A 524 25.33 28.41 2.12
N TRP A 525 24.77 29.05 3.15
CA TRP A 525 23.35 29.41 3.25
C TRP A 525 23.16 30.92 3.44
N GLN A 526 22.24 31.49 2.68
CA GLN A 526 21.83 32.89 2.79
C GLN A 526 20.37 32.97 3.24
N ALA A 527 20.10 33.71 4.32
CA ALA A 527 18.73 34.08 4.67
C ALA A 527 18.20 35.13 3.67
N ILE A 528 17.06 34.85 3.06
CA ILE A 528 16.41 35.70 2.04
C ILE A 528 15.02 36.16 2.47
N SER A 529 14.69 36.07 3.76
CA SER A 529 13.46 36.60 4.33
C SER A 529 13.67 37.06 5.79
N PRO A 530 12.78 37.92 6.31
CA PRO A 530 12.60 38.07 7.75
C PRO A 530 11.94 36.81 8.35
N ASP A 531 11.61 36.86 9.65
CA ASP A 531 10.69 35.89 10.25
C ASP A 531 9.29 36.09 9.63
N LEU A 532 8.75 35.06 8.99
CA LEU A 532 7.46 35.10 8.27
C LEU A 532 6.30 34.45 9.06
N SER A 533 6.50 34.19 10.35
CA SER A 533 5.49 33.62 11.25
C SER A 533 4.87 34.69 12.17
N ALA A 534 3.75 34.37 12.82
CA ALA A 534 3.12 35.24 13.82
C ALA A 534 3.89 35.24 15.16
N HIS A 535 4.61 34.16 15.48
CA HIS A 535 5.58 34.04 16.58
C HIS A 535 5.09 34.55 17.94
N GLU A 536 3.82 34.26 18.28
CA GLU A 536 3.24 34.70 19.55
C GLU A 536 4.01 34.13 20.76
N ALA A 537 4.42 34.98 21.70
CA ALA A 537 5.28 34.56 22.82
C ALA A 537 4.69 33.39 23.65
N ALA A 538 3.35 33.30 23.73
CA ALA A 538 2.65 32.25 24.46
C ALA A 538 2.80 30.85 23.84
N THR A 539 3.22 30.76 22.57
CA THR A 539 3.36 29.49 21.84
C THR A 539 4.80 29.02 21.69
N LEU A 540 5.78 29.73 22.28
CA LEU A 540 7.22 29.44 22.07
C LEU A 540 7.94 28.97 23.34
N GLY A 541 7.25 28.91 24.48
CA GLY A 541 7.82 28.53 25.76
C GLY A 541 8.02 27.01 25.93
N PRO A 542 8.50 26.58 27.11
CA PRO A 542 8.63 25.16 27.45
C PRO A 542 7.30 24.40 27.41
N VAL A 543 7.33 23.12 27.01
CA VAL A 543 6.13 22.26 26.86
C VAL A 543 6.25 20.97 27.67
N GLY A 544 5.13 20.24 27.81
CA GLY A 544 5.02 18.95 28.51
C GLY A 544 4.02 18.95 29.67
N GLY A 545 3.73 20.12 30.24
CA GLY A 545 2.76 20.28 31.32
C GLY A 545 3.38 20.31 32.73
N PRO A 546 2.56 20.10 33.78
CA PRO A 546 2.97 20.34 35.17
C PRO A 546 3.81 19.21 35.81
N ILE A 547 3.89 18.02 35.20
CA ILE A 547 4.53 16.83 35.84
C ILE A 547 5.94 16.58 35.31
N THR A 548 6.04 16.29 34.01
CA THR A 548 7.28 16.11 33.27
C THR A 548 7.30 17.02 32.04
N ARG A 549 8.51 17.33 31.54
CA ARG A 549 8.70 18.07 30.29
C ARG A 549 9.19 17.12 29.21
N ASP A 550 8.87 17.44 27.96
CA ASP A 550 9.39 16.76 26.77
C ASP A 550 9.61 17.82 25.69
N MET A 551 10.85 18.02 25.28
CA MET A 551 11.23 19.07 24.33
C MET A 551 12.29 18.50 23.40
N THR A 552 11.84 17.85 22.33
CA THR A 552 12.70 17.26 21.29
C THR A 552 12.69 18.06 20.00
N GLY A 553 12.24 19.32 20.05
CA GLY A 553 12.14 20.20 18.89
C GLY A 553 10.95 19.92 17.97
N THR A 554 10.24 18.80 18.18
CA THR A 554 9.02 18.46 17.45
C THR A 554 7.89 19.45 17.69
N GLU A 555 7.85 20.02 18.88
CA GLU A 555 6.83 20.96 19.35
C GLU A 555 7.14 22.42 18.97
N TRP A 556 8.26 22.68 18.29
CA TRP A 556 8.60 24.03 17.85
C TRP A 556 7.56 24.55 16.84
N TYR A 557 7.14 25.80 17.07
CA TYR A 557 6.03 26.44 16.40
C TYR A 557 6.41 27.86 15.97
N GLY A 558 5.57 28.50 15.15
CA GLY A 558 5.90 29.78 14.53
C GLY A 558 7.05 29.58 13.54
N THR A 559 6.83 28.68 12.60
CA THR A 559 7.78 28.26 11.55
C THR A 559 7.10 28.30 10.19
N ILE A 560 7.89 28.43 9.11
CA ILE A 560 7.39 28.28 7.75
C ILE A 560 7.21 26.77 7.50
N PHE A 561 5.95 26.34 7.43
CA PHE A 561 5.54 24.96 7.26
C PHE A 561 5.41 24.56 5.78
N SER A 562 5.14 25.53 4.89
CA SER A 562 5.05 25.31 3.46
C SER A 562 5.78 26.40 2.68
N PHE A 563 6.53 26.02 1.65
CA PHE A 563 7.24 26.93 0.77
C PHE A 563 7.24 26.40 -0.66
N ALA A 564 7.01 27.29 -1.63
CA ALA A 564 7.08 26.96 -3.05
C ALA A 564 7.52 28.17 -3.89
N GLU A 565 8.34 27.91 -4.92
CA GLU A 565 8.61 28.85 -6.00
C GLU A 565 7.67 28.59 -7.17
N SER A 566 7.13 29.65 -7.78
CA SER A 566 6.24 29.49 -8.94
C SER A 566 6.97 28.84 -10.11
N PRO A 567 6.44 27.75 -10.71
CA PRO A 567 7.01 27.15 -11.92
C PRO A 567 6.88 28.07 -13.14
N MET A 568 6.01 29.08 -13.09
CA MET A 568 5.76 30.00 -14.20
C MET A 568 6.67 31.22 -14.20
N LYS A 569 7.24 31.59 -13.05
CA LYS A 569 8.06 32.79 -12.93
C LYS A 569 9.07 32.69 -11.78
N ALA A 570 10.35 32.70 -12.14
CA ALA A 570 11.45 32.73 -11.18
C ALA A 570 11.33 33.93 -10.22
N GLY A 571 11.67 33.70 -8.95
CA GLY A 571 11.64 34.73 -7.90
C GLY A 571 10.25 35.08 -7.36
N VAL A 572 9.19 34.40 -7.80
CA VAL A 572 7.87 34.44 -7.16
C VAL A 572 7.79 33.32 -6.13
N PHE A 573 7.81 33.68 -4.84
CA PHE A 573 7.83 32.74 -3.72
C PHE A 573 6.59 32.86 -2.87
N TRP A 574 6.04 31.72 -2.48
CA TRP A 574 4.94 31.61 -1.53
C TRP A 574 5.46 30.90 -0.28
N ALA A 575 5.22 31.49 0.89
CA ALA A 575 5.58 30.93 2.19
C ALA A 575 4.36 30.93 3.10
N GLY A 576 4.10 29.81 3.77
CA GLY A 576 2.98 29.63 4.69
C GLY A 576 3.46 29.07 6.03
N SER A 577 2.98 29.63 7.14
CA SER A 577 3.40 29.23 8.48
C SER A 577 2.45 28.23 9.14
N ASP A 578 2.96 27.52 10.15
CA ASP A 578 2.15 26.65 11.02
C ASP A 578 1.22 27.42 11.98
N ASP A 579 1.41 28.75 12.10
CA ASP A 579 0.61 29.67 12.91
C ASP A 579 -0.38 30.56 12.14
N GLY A 580 -0.44 30.40 10.82
CA GLY A 580 -1.57 30.86 9.99
C GLY A 580 -1.31 32.09 9.13
N LEU A 581 -0.05 32.45 8.88
CA LEU A 581 0.32 33.53 7.96
C LEU A 581 0.74 32.98 6.59
N ILE A 582 0.45 33.76 5.55
CA ILE A 582 0.87 33.49 4.17
C ILE A 582 1.53 34.73 3.61
N HIS A 583 2.75 34.59 3.13
CA HIS A 583 3.54 35.66 2.55
C HIS A 583 3.90 35.37 1.10
N LEU A 584 3.92 36.44 0.29
CA LEU A 584 4.31 36.41 -1.11
C LEU A 584 5.51 37.33 -1.34
N SER A 585 6.54 36.80 -2.00
CA SER A 585 7.59 37.59 -2.63
C SER A 585 7.44 37.51 -4.14
N ARG A 586 7.73 38.62 -4.85
CA ARG A 586 7.76 38.65 -6.34
C ARG A 586 9.10 39.13 -6.91
N ASP A 587 10.09 39.30 -6.05
CA ASP A 587 11.40 39.87 -6.35
C ASP A 587 12.55 39.04 -5.73
N ALA A 588 12.37 37.71 -5.73
CA ALA A 588 13.34 36.74 -5.23
C ALA A 588 13.73 36.94 -3.74
N GLY A 589 12.78 37.35 -2.91
CA GLY A 589 12.89 37.43 -1.46
C GLY A 589 13.33 38.80 -0.94
N ALA A 590 13.47 39.81 -1.81
CA ALA A 590 13.84 41.15 -1.37
C ALA A 590 12.70 41.83 -0.59
N THR A 591 11.44 41.60 -0.99
CA THR A 591 10.24 42.06 -0.28
C THR A 591 9.21 40.95 -0.10
N TRP A 592 8.47 41.00 1.00
CA TRP A 592 7.46 40.01 1.37
C TRP A 592 6.17 40.69 1.81
N ASP A 593 5.08 40.42 1.08
CA ASP A 593 3.74 40.93 1.36
C ASP A 593 2.93 39.87 2.12
N ASP A 594 2.27 40.24 3.24
CA ASP A 594 1.27 39.37 3.88
C ASP A 594 0.00 39.35 3.02
N VAL A 595 -0.34 38.15 2.55
CA VAL A 595 -1.48 37.87 1.65
C VAL A 595 -2.44 36.86 2.28
N THR A 596 -2.47 36.77 3.61
CA THR A 596 -3.27 35.79 4.34
C THR A 596 -4.78 35.94 4.05
N PRO A 597 -5.50 34.85 3.69
CA PRO A 597 -6.95 34.88 3.49
C PRO A 597 -7.69 35.40 4.72
N LYS A 598 -8.59 36.37 4.50
CA LYS A 598 -9.49 36.84 5.56
C LYS A 598 -10.37 35.69 6.04
N GLY A 599 -10.36 35.42 7.34
CA GLY A 599 -11.17 34.35 7.95
C GLY A 599 -10.50 32.97 8.03
N LEU A 600 -9.22 32.84 7.64
CA LEU A 600 -8.46 31.60 7.89
C LEU A 600 -8.39 31.25 9.39
N GLY A 601 -8.33 32.30 10.24
CA GLY A 601 -8.27 32.20 11.69
C GLY A 601 -6.85 31.93 12.19
N LYS A 602 -6.57 32.35 13.43
CA LYS A 602 -5.27 32.13 14.09
C LYS A 602 -4.99 30.64 14.31
N PHE A 603 -3.71 30.31 14.41
CA PHE A 603 -3.20 28.95 14.68
C PHE A 603 -3.63 27.92 13.63
N THR A 604 -3.86 28.40 12.41
CA THR A 604 -4.19 27.54 11.28
C THR A 604 -2.89 27.05 10.65
N ARG A 605 -2.74 25.74 10.48
CA ARG A 605 -1.59 25.22 9.77
C ARG A 605 -1.79 25.42 8.27
N VAL A 606 -0.90 26.18 7.64
CA VAL A 606 -0.77 26.22 6.18
C VAL A 606 0.00 24.98 5.75
N SER A 607 -0.71 23.88 5.49
CA SER A 607 -0.08 22.59 5.24
C SER A 607 0.58 22.52 3.88
N LEU A 608 0.03 23.21 2.87
CA LEU A 608 0.58 23.21 1.53
C LEU A 608 0.15 24.43 0.70
N LEU A 609 1.10 25.03 0.00
CA LEU A 609 0.90 26.03 -1.05
C LEU A 609 1.30 25.44 -2.41
N GLU A 610 0.43 25.59 -3.40
CA GLU A 610 0.61 25.12 -4.78
C GLU A 610 0.48 26.29 -5.74
N PRO A 611 1.59 26.94 -6.14
CA PRO A 611 1.59 27.93 -7.21
C PRO A 611 1.21 27.27 -8.54
N SER A 612 0.39 27.92 -9.36
CA SER A 612 -0.10 27.30 -10.60
C SER A 612 1.01 27.06 -11.63
N HIS A 613 0.86 25.95 -12.36
CA HIS A 613 1.64 25.57 -13.54
C HIS A 613 1.24 26.32 -14.81
N PHE A 614 0.25 27.22 -14.75
CA PHE A 614 -0.26 27.91 -15.93
C PHE A 614 -0.37 29.43 -15.81
N ASP A 615 -0.34 29.97 -14.59
CA ASP A 615 -0.40 31.41 -14.35
C ASP A 615 0.32 31.77 -13.04
N ALA A 616 1.32 32.64 -13.11
CA ALA A 616 2.10 33.06 -11.94
C ALA A 616 1.26 33.81 -10.88
N ALA A 617 0.07 34.33 -11.22
CA ALA A 617 -0.83 35.00 -10.29
C ALA A 617 -1.76 34.05 -9.51
N VAL A 618 -1.85 32.78 -9.95
CA VAL A 618 -2.75 31.77 -9.37
C VAL A 618 -1.98 30.89 -8.39
N ALA A 619 -2.59 30.62 -7.24
CA ALA A 619 -2.11 29.63 -6.28
C ALA A 619 -3.27 28.97 -5.54
N TYR A 620 -3.04 27.74 -5.08
CA TYR A 620 -3.95 26.98 -4.24
C TYR A 620 -3.33 26.79 -2.85
N LEU A 621 -4.20 26.72 -1.87
CA LEU A 621 -3.84 26.57 -0.46
C LEU A 621 -4.62 25.39 0.12
N ALA A 622 -3.89 24.45 0.71
CA ALA A 622 -4.45 23.54 1.70
C ALA A 622 -4.06 24.00 3.11
N ALA A 623 -5.05 24.09 3.98
CA ALA A 623 -4.89 24.42 5.38
C ALA A 623 -5.70 23.45 6.24
N ASN A 624 -5.38 23.37 7.53
CA ASN A 624 -6.19 22.63 8.49
C ASN A 624 -6.13 23.22 9.89
N ARG A 625 -7.20 22.96 10.64
CA ARG A 625 -7.44 23.47 12.00
C ARG A 625 -7.79 22.34 12.98
N TYR A 626 -7.50 21.08 12.63
CA TYR A 626 -7.84 19.91 13.47
C TYR A 626 -7.19 19.99 14.85
N GLN A 627 -6.02 20.64 14.94
CA GLN A 627 -5.33 20.91 16.20
C GLN A 627 -5.97 22.02 17.06
N GLN A 628 -7.07 22.59 16.59
CA GLN A 628 -7.95 23.52 17.30
C GLN A 628 -9.34 22.89 17.52
N ASP A 629 -9.43 21.56 17.40
CA ASP A 629 -10.67 20.77 17.46
C ASP A 629 -11.68 21.10 16.33
N ASP A 630 -11.20 21.65 15.22
CA ASP A 630 -11.98 21.98 14.03
C ASP A 630 -11.58 21.06 12.86
N VAL A 631 -12.48 20.13 12.51
CA VAL A 631 -12.25 19.09 11.50
C VAL A 631 -12.87 19.43 10.13
N GLU A 632 -13.24 20.69 9.90
CA GLU A 632 -13.74 21.14 8.60
C GLU A 632 -12.63 21.18 7.53
N PRO A 633 -12.96 20.97 6.24
CA PRO A 633 -12.01 21.17 5.15
C PRO A 633 -11.73 22.66 4.91
N TYR A 634 -10.47 22.97 4.57
CA TYR A 634 -9.97 24.31 4.25
C TYR A 634 -9.06 24.27 3.03
N LEU A 635 -9.67 24.38 1.84
CA LEU A 635 -8.98 24.64 0.58
C LEU A 635 -9.35 26.02 0.06
N PHE A 636 -8.37 26.74 -0.47
CA PHE A 636 -8.57 28.06 -1.08
C PHE A 636 -7.84 28.20 -2.40
N LYS A 637 -8.33 29.12 -3.23
CA LYS A 637 -7.69 29.55 -4.47
C LYS A 637 -7.55 31.06 -4.51
N THR A 638 -6.44 31.56 -5.00
CA THR A 638 -6.25 32.94 -5.45
C THR A 638 -5.95 32.98 -6.94
N ALA A 639 -6.26 34.11 -7.59
CA ALA A 639 -5.94 34.37 -9.00
C ALA A 639 -5.33 35.76 -9.21
N ASP A 640 -4.91 36.43 -8.14
CA ASP A 640 -4.49 37.83 -8.15
C ASP A 640 -3.31 38.09 -7.20
N TYR A 641 -2.41 37.09 -7.07
CA TYR A 641 -1.27 37.15 -6.16
C TYR A 641 -1.68 37.27 -4.68
N GLY A 642 -2.75 36.57 -4.28
CA GLY A 642 -3.18 36.45 -2.88
C GLY A 642 -3.94 37.66 -2.35
N LYS A 643 -4.27 38.66 -3.20
CA LYS A 643 -5.08 39.81 -2.78
C LYS A 643 -6.50 39.38 -2.43
N THR A 644 -7.03 38.38 -3.14
CA THR A 644 -8.30 37.74 -2.85
C THR A 644 -8.17 36.22 -2.85
N TRP A 645 -8.95 35.57 -1.98
CA TRP A 645 -9.00 34.12 -1.83
C TRP A 645 -10.45 33.64 -1.82
N THR A 646 -10.69 32.54 -2.53
CA THR A 646 -11.99 31.87 -2.60
C THR A 646 -11.87 30.49 -1.97
N LYS A 647 -12.73 30.16 -0.99
CA LYS A 647 -12.80 28.82 -0.41
C LYS A 647 -13.39 27.84 -1.44
N ILE A 648 -12.71 26.73 -1.70
CA ILE A 648 -13.02 25.77 -2.76
C ILE A 648 -13.17 24.35 -2.19
N VAL A 649 -14.14 24.14 -1.29
CA VAL A 649 -14.32 22.86 -0.57
C VAL A 649 -15.60 22.12 -0.93
N THR A 650 -16.40 22.66 -1.86
CA THR A 650 -17.69 22.08 -2.25
C THR A 650 -17.52 20.63 -2.71
N GLY A 651 -18.18 19.68 -2.05
CA GLY A 651 -18.10 18.25 -2.37
C GLY A 651 -17.13 17.43 -1.52
N ILE A 652 -16.32 18.07 -0.67
CA ILE A 652 -15.52 17.39 0.37
C ILE A 652 -16.39 17.24 1.63
N SER A 653 -16.42 16.03 2.20
CA SER A 653 -17.20 15.73 3.40
C SER A 653 -16.69 16.49 4.63
N ALA A 654 -17.60 16.87 5.52
CA ALA A 654 -17.23 17.33 6.87
C ALA A 654 -16.44 16.21 7.60
N GLY A 655 -15.39 16.58 8.34
CA GLY A 655 -14.46 15.63 8.98
C GLY A 655 -13.30 15.19 8.09
N ALA A 656 -13.39 15.33 6.76
CA ALA A 656 -12.29 15.08 5.82
C ALA A 656 -11.42 16.33 5.65
N TYR A 657 -10.84 16.82 6.76
CA TYR A 657 -10.00 18.01 6.73
C TYR A 657 -8.81 17.83 5.77
N THR A 658 -8.39 18.93 5.17
CA THR A 658 -7.50 18.94 4.01
C THR A 658 -6.04 18.99 4.42
N ARG A 659 -5.23 18.12 3.81
CA ARG A 659 -3.78 17.99 4.05
C ARG A 659 -2.98 18.54 2.88
N ALA A 660 -3.37 18.19 1.65
CA ALA A 660 -2.65 18.54 0.43
C ALA A 660 -3.56 18.95 -0.72
N VAL A 661 -3.03 19.76 -1.64
CA VAL A 661 -3.63 20.09 -2.94
C VAL A 661 -2.55 20.12 -4.02
N ARG A 662 -2.79 19.54 -5.19
CA ARG A 662 -1.87 19.58 -6.35
C ARG A 662 -2.62 19.93 -7.63
N GLU A 663 -2.03 20.78 -8.45
CA GLU A 663 -2.53 21.07 -9.79
C GLU A 663 -1.90 20.10 -10.81
N ASP A 664 -2.72 19.54 -11.71
CA ASP A 664 -2.17 18.79 -12.84
C ASP A 664 -1.40 19.75 -13.78
N PRO A 665 -0.12 19.49 -14.09
CA PRO A 665 0.68 20.41 -14.89
C PRO A 665 0.30 20.43 -16.39
N VAL A 666 -0.64 19.58 -16.83
CA VAL A 666 -1.05 19.45 -18.24
C VAL A 666 -2.44 20.02 -18.48
N ARG A 667 -3.42 19.71 -17.61
CA ARG A 667 -4.80 20.17 -17.72
C ARG A 667 -5.11 21.24 -16.67
N ARG A 668 -5.28 22.47 -17.15
CA ARG A 668 -5.82 23.58 -16.34
C ARG A 668 -7.17 23.19 -15.70
N GLY A 669 -7.31 23.44 -14.40
CA GLY A 669 -8.52 23.19 -13.63
C GLY A 669 -8.70 21.74 -13.16
N LEU A 670 -7.78 20.82 -13.48
CA LEU A 670 -7.71 19.50 -12.86
C LEU A 670 -6.84 19.57 -11.62
N LEU A 671 -7.43 19.36 -10.44
CA LEU A 671 -6.72 19.36 -9.16
C LEU A 671 -7.00 18.07 -8.38
N PHE A 672 -6.05 17.70 -7.53
CA PHE A 672 -6.15 16.59 -6.60
C PHE A 672 -6.02 17.10 -5.17
N ALA A 673 -6.81 16.55 -4.24
CA ALA A 673 -6.74 16.91 -2.82
C ALA A 673 -6.58 15.68 -1.94
N GLY A 674 -5.55 15.70 -1.09
CA GLY A 674 -5.33 14.74 -0.02
C GLY A 674 -6.01 15.21 1.25
N THR A 675 -6.75 14.34 1.91
CA THR A 675 -7.50 14.63 3.13
C THR A 675 -7.18 13.60 4.20
N GLU A 676 -7.67 13.85 5.41
CA GLU A 676 -7.52 12.92 6.52
C GLU A 676 -8.13 11.53 6.26
N THR A 677 -9.13 11.44 5.40
CA THR A 677 -9.88 10.20 5.18
C THR A 677 -9.72 9.63 3.77
N GLY A 678 -8.85 10.21 2.93
CA GLY A 678 -8.69 9.77 1.54
C GLY A 678 -8.39 10.87 0.54
N ILE A 679 -8.74 10.64 -0.73
CA ILE A 679 -8.37 11.49 -1.86
C ILE A 679 -9.57 11.94 -2.72
N TYR A 680 -9.49 13.17 -3.22
CA TYR A 680 -10.51 13.81 -4.06
C TYR A 680 -9.91 14.39 -5.36
N VAL A 681 -10.76 14.56 -6.37
CA VAL A 681 -10.44 15.20 -7.66
C VAL A 681 -11.51 16.23 -8.03
N THR A 682 -11.09 17.31 -8.69
CA THR A 682 -11.96 18.33 -9.30
C THR A 682 -11.52 18.56 -10.75
N PHE A 683 -12.47 18.90 -11.62
CA PHE A 683 -12.23 19.18 -13.05
C PHE A 683 -12.56 20.64 -13.43
N ASP A 684 -12.96 21.43 -12.43
CA ASP A 684 -13.45 22.80 -12.55
C ASP A 684 -12.76 23.73 -11.54
N ASP A 685 -11.47 23.47 -11.29
CA ASP A 685 -10.60 24.41 -10.61
C ASP A 685 -11.05 24.68 -9.14
N GLY A 686 -11.50 23.60 -8.48
CA GLY A 686 -12.00 23.62 -7.10
C GLY A 686 -13.49 23.97 -6.96
N GLY A 687 -14.21 24.17 -8.08
CA GLY A 687 -15.65 24.45 -8.07
C GLY A 687 -16.47 23.34 -7.40
N ARG A 688 -16.17 22.08 -7.73
CA ARG A 688 -16.72 20.89 -7.08
C ARG A 688 -15.74 19.73 -7.08
N TRP A 689 -15.58 19.13 -5.91
CA TRP A 689 -14.79 17.93 -5.67
C TRP A 689 -15.65 16.66 -5.68
N GLN A 690 -15.05 15.56 -6.09
CA GLN A 690 -15.60 14.21 -5.94
C GLN A 690 -14.51 13.22 -5.50
N PRO A 691 -14.87 12.12 -4.82
CA PRO A 691 -13.88 11.15 -4.37
C PRO A 691 -13.12 10.49 -5.54
N LEU A 692 -11.81 10.32 -5.38
CA LEU A 692 -10.92 9.50 -6.22
C LEU A 692 -10.44 8.25 -5.47
N GLN A 693 -11.23 7.80 -4.47
CA GLN A 693 -10.83 6.74 -3.53
C GLN A 693 -10.57 5.40 -4.22
N LEU A 694 -11.48 4.95 -5.10
CA LEU A 694 -11.36 3.67 -5.82
C LEU A 694 -11.03 2.51 -4.86
N ASN A 695 -9.88 1.84 -5.03
CA ASN A 695 -9.36 0.79 -4.15
C ASN A 695 -8.27 1.27 -3.17
N LEU A 696 -7.97 2.57 -3.11
CA LEU A 696 -7.07 3.10 -2.10
C LEU A 696 -7.70 2.85 -0.71
N PRO A 697 -6.96 2.33 0.27
CA PRO A 697 -7.46 2.19 1.64
C PRO A 697 -7.87 3.55 2.24
N ARG A 698 -8.79 3.52 3.20
CA ARG A 698 -9.11 4.71 3.98
C ARG A 698 -7.94 5.00 4.93
N SER A 699 -7.22 6.09 4.68
CA SER A 699 -6.13 6.58 5.52
C SER A 699 -5.86 8.06 5.23
N SER A 700 -5.05 8.71 6.07
CA SER A 700 -4.59 10.07 5.82
C SER A 700 -3.68 10.11 4.60
N VAL A 701 -4.08 10.89 3.59
CA VAL A 701 -3.26 11.20 2.41
C VAL A 701 -2.57 12.54 2.65
N ARG A 702 -1.30 12.49 3.05
CA ARG A 702 -0.58 13.68 3.54
C ARG A 702 0.09 14.49 2.45
N ASP A 703 0.47 13.85 1.36
CA ASP A 703 1.11 14.52 0.23
C ASP A 703 0.88 13.77 -1.08
N ILE A 704 0.99 14.50 -2.19
CA ILE A 704 0.71 14.05 -3.54
C ILE A 704 1.82 14.55 -4.47
N ALA A 705 2.30 13.70 -5.38
CA ALA A 705 3.15 14.09 -6.49
C ALA A 705 2.52 13.66 -7.82
N VAL A 706 2.59 14.54 -8.83
CA VAL A 706 2.20 14.22 -10.20
C VAL A 706 3.49 14.02 -11.01
N HIS A 707 3.77 12.78 -11.42
CA HIS A 707 4.95 12.43 -12.22
C HIS A 707 4.52 11.95 -13.61
N GLY A 708 4.70 12.79 -14.62
CA GLY A 708 4.24 12.48 -15.98
C GLY A 708 2.72 12.27 -16.00
N SER A 709 2.30 11.02 -16.18
CA SER A 709 0.88 10.61 -16.15
C SER A 709 0.55 9.74 -14.93
N ASP A 710 1.43 9.64 -13.94
CA ASP A 710 1.18 8.93 -12.69
C ASP A 710 0.86 9.91 -11.56
N LEU A 711 -0.10 9.53 -10.71
CA LEU A 711 -0.42 10.24 -9.47
C LEU A 711 0.07 9.40 -8.28
N VAL A 712 1.09 9.90 -7.59
CA VAL A 712 1.74 9.23 -6.46
C VAL A 712 1.23 9.84 -5.16
N VAL A 713 0.92 9.01 -4.17
CA VAL A 713 0.42 9.48 -2.86
C VAL A 713 1.25 8.90 -1.71
N ALA A 714 1.63 9.78 -0.78
CA ALA A 714 2.11 9.41 0.55
C ALA A 714 0.91 9.24 1.47
N THR A 715 0.72 8.02 1.97
CA THR A 715 -0.23 7.76 3.05
C THR A 715 0.51 7.69 4.39
N HIS A 716 -0.16 8.05 5.46
CA HIS A 716 0.41 7.98 6.79
C HIS A 716 0.02 6.69 7.54
N GLY A 717 0.26 5.53 6.94
CA GLY A 717 -0.07 4.24 7.58
C GLY A 717 -0.42 3.12 6.59
N ARG A 718 -0.38 3.38 5.28
CA ARG A 718 -0.61 2.39 4.21
C ARG A 718 0.47 2.44 3.11
N ALA A 719 1.66 2.98 3.41
CA ALA A 719 2.78 3.13 2.48
C ALA A 719 2.49 4.00 1.23
N PHE A 720 3.34 3.93 0.19
CA PHE A 720 3.11 4.65 -1.07
C PHE A 720 2.16 3.91 -2.02
N TRP A 721 1.31 4.69 -2.70
CA TRP A 721 0.45 4.20 -3.76
C TRP A 721 0.60 5.04 -5.03
N VAL A 722 0.38 4.41 -6.18
CA VAL A 722 0.41 5.07 -7.49
C VAL A 722 -0.87 4.76 -8.25
N LEU A 723 -1.55 5.80 -8.73
CA LEU A 723 -2.60 5.68 -9.73
C LEU A 723 -1.92 5.79 -11.10
N ASP A 724 -1.73 4.64 -11.74
CA ASP A 724 -1.02 4.57 -13.02
C ASP A 724 -1.90 5.16 -14.15
N ASP A 725 -1.34 6.11 -14.91
CA ASP A 725 -1.97 6.76 -16.08
C ASP A 725 -3.32 7.48 -15.78
N ILE A 726 -3.20 8.74 -15.38
CA ILE A 726 -4.28 9.71 -15.19
C ILE A 726 -4.70 10.41 -16.49
N SER A 727 -4.18 10.02 -17.66
CA SER A 727 -4.54 10.66 -18.93
C SER A 727 -6.05 10.61 -19.24
N PRO A 728 -6.83 9.59 -18.82
CA PRO A 728 -8.28 9.66 -18.96
C PRO A 728 -8.88 10.83 -18.16
N LEU A 729 -8.36 11.12 -16.96
CA LEU A 729 -8.79 12.27 -16.16
C LEU A 729 -8.51 13.59 -16.89
N ARG A 730 -7.41 13.70 -17.63
CA ARG A 730 -7.10 14.88 -18.45
C ARG A 730 -8.04 15.07 -19.64
N GLN A 731 -8.66 13.99 -20.10
CA GLN A 731 -9.54 13.99 -21.27
C GLN A 731 -11.04 14.04 -20.90
N LEU A 732 -11.41 13.78 -19.64
CA LEU A 732 -12.81 13.80 -19.20
C LEU A 732 -13.44 15.20 -19.32
N THR A 733 -14.49 15.34 -20.13
CA THR A 733 -15.28 16.57 -20.26
C THR A 733 -16.75 16.31 -19.93
N PRO A 734 -17.54 17.35 -19.61
CA PRO A 734 -18.99 17.18 -19.45
C PRO A 734 -19.67 16.60 -20.70
N ALA A 735 -19.18 16.95 -21.90
CA ALA A 735 -19.72 16.48 -23.18
C ALA A 735 -19.56 14.96 -23.36
N LEU A 736 -18.45 14.38 -22.89
CA LEU A 736 -18.17 12.94 -22.99
C LEU A 736 -19.27 12.07 -22.38
N ARG A 737 -19.94 12.54 -21.30
CA ARG A 737 -21.04 11.80 -20.66
C ARG A 737 -22.26 11.62 -21.57
N GLY A 738 -22.41 12.47 -22.59
CA GLY A 738 -23.45 12.34 -23.62
C GLY A 738 -23.06 11.42 -24.78
N GLU A 739 -21.78 11.06 -24.92
CA GLU A 739 -21.31 10.18 -25.98
C GLU A 739 -21.70 8.73 -25.69
N ARG A 740 -22.16 8.03 -26.73
CA ARG A 740 -22.50 6.60 -26.63
C ARG A 740 -21.26 5.74 -26.37
N VAL A 741 -20.17 6.06 -27.08
CA VAL A 741 -18.86 5.42 -26.99
C VAL A 741 -17.80 6.51 -27.14
N HIS A 742 -16.79 6.51 -26.27
CA HIS A 742 -15.61 7.36 -26.39
C HIS A 742 -14.36 6.52 -26.17
N VAL A 743 -13.34 6.68 -27.01
CA VAL A 743 -12.03 6.03 -26.80
C VAL A 743 -11.04 7.11 -26.45
N PHE A 744 -10.47 7.02 -25.26
CA PHE A 744 -9.47 7.98 -24.77
C PHE A 744 -8.17 7.77 -25.54
N ALA A 745 -7.45 8.85 -25.84
CA ALA A 745 -6.11 8.78 -26.41
C ALA A 745 -5.18 8.06 -25.40
N PRO A 746 -4.54 6.94 -25.77
CA PRO A 746 -3.62 6.24 -24.88
C PRO A 746 -2.31 7.02 -24.65
N GLU A 747 -1.74 6.88 -23.46
CA GLU A 747 -0.38 7.31 -23.18
C GLU A 747 0.66 6.47 -23.95
N PRO A 748 1.88 6.98 -24.16
CA PRO A 748 2.98 6.19 -24.68
C PRO A 748 3.23 4.93 -23.82
N ALA A 749 3.28 3.78 -24.46
CA ALA A 749 3.63 2.52 -23.80
C ALA A 749 5.15 2.32 -23.82
N VAL A 750 5.72 1.80 -22.74
CA VAL A 750 7.15 1.46 -22.71
C VAL A 750 7.32 -0.05 -22.85
N ARG A 751 8.19 -0.45 -23.78
CA ARG A 751 8.67 -1.82 -23.89
C ARG A 751 9.60 -2.12 -22.72
N PHE A 752 9.09 -2.87 -21.73
CA PHE A 752 9.80 -3.16 -20.48
C PHE A 752 9.73 -4.66 -20.18
N LEU A 753 10.90 -5.31 -20.08
CA LEU A 753 11.00 -6.77 -19.93
C LEU A 753 10.70 -7.26 -18.50
N GLY A 754 10.85 -6.43 -17.48
CA GLY A 754 10.66 -6.84 -16.08
C GLY A 754 9.23 -7.26 -15.71
N GLY A 755 8.24 -6.91 -16.54
CA GLY A 755 6.87 -7.42 -16.44
C GLY A 755 6.19 -7.20 -15.08
N ARG A 756 5.23 -8.07 -14.77
CA ARG A 756 4.55 -8.17 -13.46
C ARG A 756 4.41 -9.64 -13.09
N SER A 757 4.70 -9.99 -11.84
CA SER A 757 4.51 -11.37 -11.36
C SER A 757 3.03 -11.78 -11.47
N GLU A 758 2.77 -12.94 -12.06
CA GLU A 758 1.44 -13.54 -12.14
C GLU A 758 0.98 -14.18 -10.82
N ARG A 759 1.94 -14.51 -9.94
CA ARG A 759 1.68 -15.05 -8.61
C ARG A 759 1.91 -13.96 -7.56
N PRO A 760 1.03 -13.85 -6.54
CA PRO A 760 1.27 -12.93 -5.42
C PRO A 760 2.63 -13.22 -4.78
N VAL A 761 3.51 -12.22 -4.77
CA VAL A 761 4.77 -12.27 -4.04
C VAL A 761 4.49 -11.78 -2.62
N PRO A 762 4.68 -12.61 -1.58
CA PRO A 762 4.46 -12.17 -0.22
C PRO A 762 5.32 -10.94 0.12
N ALA A 763 4.74 -10.00 0.87
CA ALA A 763 5.45 -8.83 1.37
C ALA A 763 6.14 -7.96 0.28
N ALA A 764 5.53 -7.83 -0.90
CA ALA A 764 6.07 -7.06 -2.01
C ALA A 764 5.04 -6.10 -2.61
N GLY A 765 5.52 -4.93 -3.03
CA GLY A 765 4.77 -4.00 -3.87
C GLY A 765 4.57 -4.55 -5.27
N GLU A 766 3.61 -4.00 -5.98
CA GLU A 766 3.24 -4.49 -7.30
C GLU A 766 3.96 -3.68 -8.40
N ASN A 767 4.30 -4.33 -9.50
CA ASN A 767 4.63 -3.65 -10.75
C ASN A 767 3.35 -3.20 -11.50
N PRO A 768 3.42 -2.13 -12.31
CA PRO A 768 2.34 -1.78 -13.21
C PRO A 768 2.15 -2.89 -14.26
N LEU A 769 0.95 -3.02 -14.82
CA LEU A 769 0.72 -3.93 -15.93
C LEU A 769 1.60 -3.52 -17.13
N PRO A 770 2.37 -4.45 -17.73
CA PRO A 770 3.22 -4.11 -18.86
C PRO A 770 2.38 -3.89 -20.13
N GLY A 771 2.68 -2.81 -20.85
CA GLY A 771 2.17 -2.58 -22.21
C GLY A 771 1.32 -1.33 -22.38
N ALA A 772 0.47 -1.33 -23.42
CA ALA A 772 -0.36 -0.20 -23.81
C ALA A 772 -1.75 -0.25 -23.16
N GLY A 773 -2.02 0.67 -22.24
CA GLY A 773 -3.33 0.85 -21.62
C GLY A 773 -4.30 1.58 -22.54
N VAL A 774 -5.43 0.93 -22.86
CA VAL A 774 -6.53 1.51 -23.65
C VAL A 774 -7.73 1.68 -22.74
N THR A 775 -8.14 2.93 -22.54
CA THR A 775 -9.36 3.27 -21.79
C THR A 775 -10.45 3.71 -22.75
N TYR A 776 -11.68 3.27 -22.51
CA TYR A 776 -12.85 3.68 -23.29
C TYR A 776 -14.12 3.75 -22.44
N TRP A 777 -15.00 4.69 -22.77
CA TRP A 777 -16.28 4.90 -22.12
C TRP A 777 -17.40 4.26 -22.95
N LEU A 778 -18.34 3.61 -22.25
CA LEU A 778 -19.60 3.14 -22.81
C LEU A 778 -20.74 3.73 -21.98
N GLN A 779 -21.64 4.48 -22.61
CA GLN A 779 -22.79 5.08 -21.91
C GLN A 779 -23.67 4.01 -21.23
N GLN A 780 -23.79 2.85 -21.89
CA GLN A 780 -24.52 1.68 -21.40
C GLN A 780 -23.82 0.40 -21.87
N LYS A 781 -24.08 -0.71 -21.17
CA LYS A 781 -23.60 -2.03 -21.61
C LYS A 781 -24.13 -2.34 -23.03
N PRO A 782 -23.25 -2.61 -24.01
CA PRO A 782 -23.69 -2.94 -25.36
C PRO A 782 -24.36 -4.32 -25.42
N ALA A 783 -25.26 -4.51 -26.38
CA ALA A 783 -25.94 -5.80 -26.61
C ALA A 783 -25.04 -6.84 -27.30
N GLY A 784 -23.99 -6.40 -27.99
CA GLY A 784 -22.98 -7.25 -28.63
C GLY A 784 -21.62 -7.11 -27.97
N GLU A 785 -20.63 -7.86 -28.48
CA GLU A 785 -19.26 -7.81 -27.98
C GLU A 785 -18.57 -6.48 -28.32
N VAL A 786 -17.59 -6.12 -27.48
CA VAL A 786 -16.61 -5.07 -27.78
C VAL A 786 -15.36 -5.76 -28.30
N ALA A 787 -14.79 -5.26 -29.40
CA ALA A 787 -13.56 -5.80 -29.97
C ALA A 787 -12.48 -4.72 -30.05
N LEU A 788 -11.24 -5.06 -29.67
CA LEU A 788 -10.07 -4.20 -29.81
C LEU A 788 -9.12 -4.82 -30.82
N ALA A 789 -8.84 -4.11 -31.91
CA ALA A 789 -7.79 -4.49 -32.86
C ALA A 789 -6.61 -3.53 -32.74
N PHE A 790 -5.41 -4.06 -32.55
CA PHE A 790 -4.16 -3.30 -32.52
C PHE A 790 -3.50 -3.38 -33.89
N LEU A 791 -3.14 -2.23 -34.44
CA LEU A 791 -2.62 -2.10 -35.80
C LEU A 791 -1.26 -1.43 -35.81
N ASP A 792 -0.40 -1.86 -36.74
CA ASP A 792 0.87 -1.20 -37.03
C ASP A 792 0.68 0.15 -37.76
N SER A 793 1.78 0.81 -38.08
CA SER A 793 1.79 2.08 -38.80
C SER A 793 1.29 2.00 -40.26
N ALA A 794 1.24 0.80 -40.85
CA ALA A 794 0.69 0.55 -42.18
C ALA A 794 -0.82 0.21 -42.15
N GLY A 795 -1.40 0.05 -40.96
CA GLY A 795 -2.79 -0.36 -40.78
C GLY A 795 -3.01 -1.88 -40.82
N THR A 796 -1.94 -2.68 -40.74
CA THR A 796 -2.02 -4.14 -40.61
C THR A 796 -2.44 -4.49 -39.19
N VAL A 797 -3.44 -5.36 -39.05
CA VAL A 797 -3.86 -5.87 -37.74
C VAL A 797 -2.79 -6.83 -37.20
N ILE A 798 -2.26 -6.52 -36.03
CA ILE A 798 -1.29 -7.35 -35.31
C ILE A 798 -2.03 -8.38 -34.45
N ARG A 799 -2.99 -7.90 -33.65
CA ARG A 799 -3.77 -8.75 -32.75
C ARG A 799 -5.17 -8.17 -32.55
N THR A 800 -6.16 -9.04 -32.38
CA THR A 800 -7.55 -8.66 -32.08
C THR A 800 -8.03 -9.39 -30.82
N PHE A 801 -8.71 -8.66 -29.93
CA PHE A 801 -9.30 -9.17 -28.70
C PHE A 801 -10.82 -8.94 -28.73
N SER A 802 -11.61 -9.85 -28.16
CA SER A 802 -13.08 -9.79 -28.14
C SER A 802 -13.68 -10.37 -26.84
N GLY A 803 -15.01 -10.48 -26.74
CA GLY A 803 -15.74 -10.83 -25.52
C GLY A 803 -15.60 -12.28 -25.03
N LYS A 804 -14.72 -13.09 -25.65
CA LYS A 804 -14.29 -14.40 -25.16
C LYS A 804 -12.81 -14.30 -24.82
N ALA A 805 -12.44 -14.73 -23.62
CA ALA A 805 -11.05 -15.01 -23.29
C ALA A 805 -10.50 -15.98 -24.35
N ASP A 806 -9.36 -15.66 -24.95
CA ASP A 806 -8.71 -16.61 -25.86
C ASP A 806 -8.38 -17.89 -25.08
N SER A 807 -8.38 -19.05 -25.72
CA SER A 807 -8.12 -20.34 -25.05
C SER A 807 -6.70 -20.48 -24.47
N SER A 808 -5.82 -19.50 -24.70
CA SER A 808 -4.53 -19.32 -24.04
C SER A 808 -4.57 -18.44 -22.78
N ALA A 809 -5.70 -17.79 -22.48
CA ALA A 809 -5.86 -16.88 -21.36
C ALA A 809 -6.14 -17.61 -20.05
N THR A 810 -5.37 -17.31 -19.01
CA THR A 810 -5.52 -17.91 -17.68
C THR A 810 -6.34 -17.05 -16.71
N VAL A 811 -6.69 -15.79 -17.04
CA VAL A 811 -7.41 -14.90 -16.10
C VAL A 811 -8.36 -13.94 -16.84
N ASP A 812 -9.62 -13.90 -16.40
CA ASP A 812 -10.64 -12.92 -16.81
C ASP A 812 -10.54 -11.66 -15.92
N SER A 813 -10.59 -10.44 -16.48
CA SER A 813 -10.46 -9.20 -15.72
C SER A 813 -11.58 -8.20 -15.97
N ALA A 814 -12.25 -7.96 -14.86
CA ALA A 814 -13.27 -6.96 -14.66
C ALA A 814 -12.72 -5.55 -14.37
N THR A 815 -11.47 -5.41 -13.92
CA THR A 815 -11.03 -4.15 -13.28
C THR A 815 -9.53 -3.88 -13.29
N TYR A 816 -8.65 -4.88 -13.32
CA TYR A 816 -7.18 -4.71 -13.42
C TYR A 816 -6.51 -6.10 -13.48
N ALA A 817 -6.60 -6.83 -14.58
CA ALA A 817 -5.77 -8.03 -14.79
C ALA A 817 -5.15 -8.07 -16.20
N PRO A 818 -4.19 -8.97 -16.43
CA PRO A 818 -3.32 -9.00 -17.60
C PRO A 818 -4.04 -9.09 -18.96
N SER A 819 -3.27 -8.81 -19.99
CA SER A 819 -3.57 -8.64 -21.42
C SER A 819 -4.29 -9.78 -22.17
N ASP A 820 -4.84 -10.77 -21.49
CA ASP A 820 -5.51 -11.92 -22.12
C ASP A 820 -6.94 -12.13 -21.59
N SER A 821 -7.44 -11.21 -20.78
CA SER A 821 -8.84 -11.20 -20.32
C SER A 821 -9.86 -10.87 -21.41
N ALA A 822 -11.12 -11.29 -21.21
CA ALA A 822 -12.22 -10.87 -22.07
C ALA A 822 -12.30 -9.34 -22.09
N VAL A 823 -12.57 -8.77 -23.27
CA VAL A 823 -12.68 -7.32 -23.42
C VAL A 823 -13.83 -6.78 -22.55
N PRO A 824 -13.58 -5.85 -21.61
CA PRO A 824 -14.60 -5.39 -20.66
C PRO A 824 -15.71 -4.56 -21.33
N ALA A 825 -16.96 -5.03 -21.24
CA ALA A 825 -18.11 -4.37 -21.86
C ALA A 825 -19.11 -3.85 -20.83
N ARG A 826 -18.69 -2.98 -19.90
CA ARG A 826 -19.52 -2.42 -18.83
C ARG A 826 -19.93 -0.98 -19.14
N ALA A 827 -21.06 -0.55 -18.60
CA ALA A 827 -21.39 0.88 -18.59
C ALA A 827 -20.38 1.65 -17.73
N GLY A 828 -19.95 2.82 -18.19
CA GLY A 828 -18.86 3.59 -17.60
C GLY A 828 -17.55 3.46 -18.38
N THR A 829 -16.44 3.86 -17.75
CA THR A 829 -15.10 3.59 -18.27
C THR A 829 -14.73 2.12 -18.11
N ASN A 830 -14.03 1.59 -19.11
CA ASN A 830 -13.42 0.26 -19.17
C ASN A 830 -11.95 0.43 -19.55
N ARG A 831 -11.06 -0.44 -19.08
CA ARG A 831 -9.63 -0.41 -19.40
C ARG A 831 -9.13 -1.80 -19.79
N PHE A 832 -8.32 -1.84 -20.83
CA PHE A 832 -7.66 -3.05 -21.33
C PHE A 832 -6.18 -2.74 -21.58
N VAL A 833 -5.26 -3.61 -21.16
CA VAL A 833 -3.82 -3.40 -21.38
C VAL A 833 -3.32 -4.44 -22.39
N TRP A 834 -2.86 -4.01 -23.56
CA TRP A 834 -2.19 -4.91 -24.49
C TRP A 834 -0.71 -5.02 -24.12
N ASN A 835 -0.22 -6.23 -23.83
CA ASN A 835 1.17 -6.53 -23.49
C ASN A 835 2.19 -6.28 -24.61
N LEU A 836 1.77 -5.65 -25.71
CA LEU A 836 2.58 -5.32 -26.88
C LEU A 836 3.07 -6.55 -27.66
N ARG A 837 2.55 -7.76 -27.39
CA ARG A 837 2.97 -8.98 -28.10
C ARG A 837 2.11 -9.24 -29.33
N ALA A 838 2.77 -9.73 -30.38
CA ALA A 838 2.12 -10.46 -31.47
C ALA A 838 1.40 -11.72 -30.93
N PRO A 839 0.54 -12.38 -31.73
CA PRO A 839 -0.09 -13.64 -31.32
C PRO A 839 0.93 -14.70 -30.92
N ASP A 840 0.55 -15.60 -30.00
CA ASP A 840 1.36 -16.75 -29.62
C ASP A 840 1.37 -17.82 -30.72
N ALA A 841 2.40 -18.67 -30.71
CA ALA A 841 2.54 -19.74 -31.68
C ALA A 841 1.51 -20.81 -31.32
N LYS A 842 1.12 -21.61 -32.30
CA LYS A 842 0.34 -22.81 -32.04
C LYS A 842 1.07 -23.69 -31.04
N LYS A 843 0.35 -24.07 -29.98
CA LYS A 843 0.82 -25.05 -28.99
C LYS A 843 0.43 -26.44 -29.45
N ALA A 844 1.41 -27.32 -29.58
CA ALA A 844 1.15 -28.74 -29.81
C ALA A 844 0.47 -29.36 -28.56
N LYS A 845 -0.56 -30.17 -28.77
CA LYS A 845 -1.31 -30.81 -27.67
C LYS A 845 -0.51 -31.94 -27.05
N ASP A 846 -0.67 -32.11 -25.73
CA ASP A 846 -0.08 -33.21 -24.94
C ASP A 846 1.45 -33.37 -25.05
N ILE A 847 2.14 -32.32 -25.50
CA ILE A 847 3.60 -32.24 -25.59
C ILE A 847 4.10 -31.22 -24.56
N VAL A 848 5.08 -31.64 -23.77
CA VAL A 848 5.75 -30.78 -22.78
C VAL A 848 6.58 -29.71 -23.50
N VAL A 849 6.40 -28.46 -23.07
CA VAL A 849 7.26 -27.33 -23.46
C VAL A 849 8.44 -27.32 -22.50
N ASP A 850 9.64 -27.52 -23.03
CA ASP A 850 10.88 -27.63 -22.25
C ASP A 850 11.80 -26.44 -22.58
N GLU A 851 12.19 -25.68 -21.56
CA GLU A 851 13.10 -24.52 -21.64
C GLU A 851 12.83 -23.55 -22.82
N GLY A 852 11.57 -23.40 -23.25
CA GLY A 852 11.19 -22.64 -24.44
C GLY A 852 9.87 -21.88 -24.27
N THR A 853 9.49 -21.11 -25.29
CA THR A 853 8.25 -20.33 -25.26
C THR A 853 7.52 -20.34 -26.59
N ILE A 854 6.19 -20.40 -26.52
CA ILE A 854 5.29 -20.11 -27.65
C ILE A 854 4.95 -18.63 -27.75
N GLN A 855 5.36 -17.80 -26.78
CA GLN A 855 4.92 -16.41 -26.71
C GLN A 855 5.33 -15.63 -27.96
N GLY A 856 4.38 -14.87 -28.48
CA GLY A 856 4.61 -13.97 -29.60
C GLY A 856 5.61 -12.85 -29.22
N PRO A 857 6.45 -12.38 -30.16
CA PRO A 857 7.41 -11.33 -29.87
C PRO A 857 6.73 -10.00 -29.53
N ILE A 858 7.36 -9.22 -28.65
CA ILE A 858 6.94 -7.85 -28.36
C ILE A 858 7.22 -6.99 -29.60
N VAL A 859 6.30 -6.10 -29.97
CA VAL A 859 6.46 -5.20 -31.11
C VAL A 859 7.60 -4.19 -30.90
N PRO A 860 8.29 -3.75 -31.98
CA PRO A 860 9.36 -2.76 -31.86
C PRO A 860 8.83 -1.37 -31.47
N PRO A 861 9.69 -0.46 -30.98
CA PRO A 861 9.32 0.94 -30.78
C PRO A 861 8.81 1.58 -32.08
N GLY A 862 7.71 2.31 -32.01
CA GLY A 862 7.05 2.84 -33.20
C GLY A 862 5.65 3.41 -32.97
N ARG A 863 4.98 3.78 -34.07
CA ARG A 863 3.60 4.27 -34.08
C ARG A 863 2.62 3.13 -34.32
N TYR A 864 1.57 3.07 -33.51
CA TYR A 864 0.52 2.07 -33.56
C TYR A 864 -0.85 2.73 -33.43
N SER A 865 -1.91 1.97 -33.65
CA SER A 865 -3.26 2.41 -33.35
C SER A 865 -4.10 1.30 -32.75
N VAL A 866 -5.07 1.68 -31.92
CA VAL A 866 -6.11 0.76 -31.44
C VAL A 866 -7.43 1.14 -32.10
N LYS A 867 -8.11 0.15 -32.68
CA LYS A 867 -9.47 0.26 -33.21
C LYS A 867 -10.43 -0.47 -32.28
N VAL A 868 -11.28 0.28 -31.59
CA VAL A 868 -12.34 -0.22 -30.72
C VAL A 868 -13.63 -0.32 -31.51
N THR A 869 -14.23 -1.51 -31.56
CA THR A 869 -15.49 -1.77 -32.27
C THR A 869 -16.61 -2.07 -31.28
N VAL A 870 -17.70 -1.31 -31.34
CA VAL A 870 -18.87 -1.45 -30.47
C VAL A 870 -20.13 -1.40 -31.32
N GLY A 871 -20.93 -2.47 -31.32
CA GLY A 871 -22.19 -2.51 -32.08
C GLY A 871 -22.03 -2.24 -33.58
N GLY A 872 -20.91 -2.67 -34.18
CA GLY A 872 -20.58 -2.47 -35.59
C GLY A 872 -19.95 -1.12 -35.95
N GLN A 873 -19.84 -0.18 -35.01
CA GLN A 873 -19.13 1.09 -35.21
C GLN A 873 -17.68 0.99 -34.70
N SER A 874 -16.75 1.58 -35.43
CA SER A 874 -15.32 1.57 -35.10
C SER A 874 -14.80 2.95 -34.72
N TYR A 875 -13.96 3.00 -33.69
CA TYR A 875 -13.31 4.19 -33.16
C TYR A 875 -11.81 3.92 -33.07
N THR A 876 -10.98 4.79 -33.65
CA THR A 876 -9.53 4.57 -33.73
C THR A 876 -8.78 5.64 -32.97
N GLN A 877 -7.82 5.24 -32.14
CA GLN A 877 -6.88 6.16 -31.47
C GLN A 877 -5.43 5.75 -31.76
N PRO A 878 -4.55 6.70 -32.13
CA PRO A 878 -3.12 6.43 -32.28
C PRO A 878 -2.43 6.36 -30.90
N PHE A 879 -1.35 5.61 -30.82
CA PHE A 879 -0.43 5.63 -29.68
C PHE A 879 0.99 5.29 -30.12
N THR A 880 1.96 5.50 -29.22
CA THR A 880 3.38 5.24 -29.49
C THR A 880 3.90 4.19 -28.51
N VAL A 881 4.72 3.28 -29.01
CA VAL A 881 5.55 2.38 -28.20
C VAL A 881 6.96 2.95 -28.16
N LEU A 882 7.46 3.21 -26.95
CA LEU A 882 8.82 3.65 -26.67
C LEU A 882 9.66 2.45 -26.22
N ASN A 883 10.98 2.52 -26.47
CA ASN A 883 11.90 1.56 -25.87
C ASN A 883 12.10 1.87 -24.37
N ASP A 884 12.57 0.89 -23.60
CA ASP A 884 13.18 1.18 -22.30
C ASP A 884 14.34 2.16 -22.51
N PRO A 885 14.31 3.38 -21.91
CA PRO A 885 15.35 4.39 -22.10
C PRO A 885 16.73 3.96 -21.57
N ARG A 886 16.82 2.88 -20.77
CA ARG A 886 18.10 2.28 -20.35
C ARG A 886 18.74 1.43 -21.45
N VAL A 887 17.94 0.99 -22.44
CA VAL A 887 18.40 0.14 -23.56
C VAL A 887 18.82 1.00 -24.74
N THR A 888 20.06 0.82 -25.20
CA THR A 888 20.68 1.62 -26.28
C THR A 888 20.59 0.97 -27.67
N THR A 889 19.98 -0.21 -27.77
CA THR A 889 19.78 -0.93 -29.04
C THR A 889 18.98 -0.10 -30.03
N SER A 890 19.39 -0.11 -31.31
CA SER A 890 18.74 0.71 -32.34
C SER A 890 17.33 0.18 -32.69
N PRO A 891 16.38 1.05 -33.08
CA PRO A 891 15.07 0.60 -33.55
C PRO A 891 15.14 -0.38 -34.73
N ALA A 892 16.15 -0.25 -35.59
CA ALA A 892 16.36 -1.15 -36.72
C ALA A 892 16.74 -2.57 -36.27
N ASP A 893 17.57 -2.69 -35.24
CA ASP A 893 17.97 -3.97 -34.67
C ASP A 893 16.81 -4.66 -33.95
N LEU A 894 16.00 -3.90 -33.21
CA LEU A 894 14.77 -4.42 -32.58
C LEU A 894 13.73 -4.86 -33.62
N ALA A 895 13.63 -4.14 -34.75
CA ALA A 895 12.80 -4.58 -35.87
C ALA A 895 13.33 -5.87 -36.51
N ALA A 896 14.65 -6.01 -36.64
CA ALA A 896 15.28 -7.24 -37.16
C ALA A 896 15.08 -8.43 -36.20
N GLN A 897 15.10 -8.19 -34.89
CA GLN A 897 14.77 -9.18 -33.86
C GLN A 897 13.32 -9.62 -33.93
N TYR A 898 12.39 -8.67 -33.98
CA TYR A 898 10.97 -8.94 -34.14
C TYR A 898 10.69 -9.78 -35.40
N ALA A 899 11.33 -9.44 -36.52
CA ALA A 899 11.21 -10.18 -37.77
C ALA A 899 11.77 -11.62 -37.66
N LEU A 900 12.91 -11.83 -37.01
CA LEU A 900 13.46 -13.17 -36.80
C LEU A 900 12.57 -14.02 -35.89
N ALA A 901 12.05 -13.44 -34.80
CA ALA A 901 11.14 -14.13 -33.91
C ALA A 901 9.84 -14.55 -34.61
N LEU A 902 9.27 -13.70 -35.48
CA LEU A 902 8.13 -14.07 -36.32
C LEU A 902 8.46 -15.19 -37.31
N GLN A 903 9.67 -15.25 -37.86
CA GLN A 903 10.08 -16.39 -38.69
C GLN A 903 10.12 -17.69 -37.88
N ILE A 904 10.68 -17.66 -36.66
CA ILE A 904 10.69 -18.85 -35.78
C ILE A 904 9.25 -19.28 -35.45
N HIS A 905 8.39 -18.30 -35.16
CA HIS A 905 6.97 -18.47 -34.90
C HIS A 905 6.24 -19.20 -36.03
N ASP A 906 6.39 -18.74 -37.28
CA ASP A 906 5.82 -19.39 -38.46
C ASP A 906 6.30 -20.84 -38.63
N ARG A 907 7.56 -21.12 -38.27
CA ARG A 907 8.12 -22.49 -38.30
C ARG A 907 7.51 -23.38 -37.21
N ILE A 908 7.27 -22.85 -36.01
CA ILE A 908 6.54 -23.57 -34.95
C ILE A 908 5.13 -23.91 -35.41
N ASP A 909 4.40 -22.95 -35.97
CA ASP A 909 3.03 -23.14 -36.48
C ASP A 909 2.95 -24.20 -37.58
N THR A 910 3.92 -24.15 -38.49
CA THR A 910 4.05 -25.14 -39.57
C THR A 910 4.29 -26.55 -38.99
N LEU A 911 5.17 -26.66 -37.98
CA LEU A 911 5.45 -27.93 -37.31
C LEU A 911 4.21 -28.46 -36.59
N VAL A 912 3.53 -27.64 -35.78
CA VAL A 912 2.34 -28.08 -35.04
C VAL A 912 1.24 -28.53 -35.99
N THR A 913 1.03 -27.80 -37.08
CA THR A 913 0.07 -28.21 -38.11
C THR A 913 0.43 -29.57 -38.73
N ALA A 914 1.73 -29.89 -38.88
CA ALA A 914 2.18 -31.20 -39.35
C ALA A 914 1.94 -32.31 -38.31
N VAL A 915 2.19 -32.03 -37.02
CA VAL A 915 1.89 -32.98 -35.93
C VAL A 915 0.38 -33.26 -35.86
N GLU A 916 -0.47 -32.24 -35.90
CA GLU A 916 -1.93 -32.39 -35.89
C GLU A 916 -2.43 -33.24 -37.07
N ARG A 917 -1.82 -33.08 -38.26
CA ARG A 917 -2.14 -33.91 -39.44
C ARG A 917 -1.75 -35.36 -39.25
N VAL A 918 -0.59 -35.64 -38.66
CA VAL A 918 -0.15 -36.99 -38.32
C VAL A 918 -1.12 -37.63 -37.32
N GLU A 919 -1.46 -36.93 -36.23
CA GLU A 919 -2.40 -37.42 -35.22
C GLU A 919 -3.79 -37.69 -35.79
N GLN A 920 -4.27 -36.82 -36.68
CA GLN A 920 -5.54 -37.00 -37.37
C GLN A 920 -5.51 -38.27 -38.24
N ALA A 921 -4.44 -38.48 -39.00
CA ALA A 921 -4.27 -39.68 -39.82
C ALA A 921 -4.20 -40.95 -38.95
N GLU A 922 -3.42 -40.95 -37.86
CA GLU A 922 -3.32 -42.06 -36.92
C GLU A 922 -4.67 -42.42 -36.29
N SER A 923 -5.45 -41.41 -35.88
CA SER A 923 -6.80 -41.59 -35.31
C SER A 923 -7.77 -42.21 -36.31
N GLN A 924 -7.73 -41.76 -37.57
CA GLN A 924 -8.55 -42.32 -38.63
C GLN A 924 -8.12 -43.75 -38.97
N LEU A 925 -6.82 -44.04 -39.07
CA LEU A 925 -6.30 -45.40 -39.29
C LEU A 925 -6.75 -46.37 -38.19
N ALA A 926 -6.73 -45.94 -36.93
CA ALA A 926 -7.23 -46.72 -35.80
C ALA A 926 -8.75 -46.97 -35.91
N SER A 927 -9.52 -45.94 -36.28
CA SER A 927 -10.97 -46.04 -36.46
C SER A 927 -11.34 -47.04 -37.57
N TRP A 928 -10.63 -47.03 -38.69
CA TRP A 928 -10.86 -47.97 -39.79
C TRP A 928 -10.44 -49.40 -39.45
N THR A 929 -9.35 -49.56 -38.71
CA THR A 929 -8.92 -50.87 -38.19
C THR A 929 -9.99 -51.45 -37.27
N ASP A 930 -10.57 -50.65 -36.38
CA ASP A 930 -11.65 -51.11 -35.48
C ASP A 930 -12.94 -51.42 -36.24
N TRP A 931 -13.33 -50.58 -37.20
CA TRP A 931 -14.54 -50.77 -38.00
C TRP A 931 -14.47 -52.03 -38.89
N THR A 932 -13.28 -52.38 -39.40
CA THR A 932 -13.08 -53.54 -40.28
C THR A 932 -12.76 -54.84 -39.54
N LYS A 933 -12.59 -54.84 -38.20
CA LYS A 933 -12.05 -55.98 -37.42
C LYS A 933 -12.80 -57.31 -37.59
N ASN A 934 -14.11 -57.26 -37.87
CA ASN A 934 -14.98 -58.44 -38.04
C ASN A 934 -15.39 -58.67 -39.51
N ARG A 935 -14.74 -57.99 -40.46
CA ARG A 935 -14.98 -58.14 -41.91
C ARG A 935 -13.90 -59.02 -42.56
N PRO A 936 -14.19 -59.67 -43.70
CA PRO A 936 -13.21 -60.50 -44.41
C PRO A 936 -11.88 -59.80 -44.71
N ASP A 937 -11.93 -58.49 -45.00
CA ASP A 937 -10.76 -57.68 -45.34
C ASP A 937 -10.06 -57.03 -44.12
N GLY A 938 -10.55 -57.27 -42.90
CA GLY A 938 -10.06 -56.63 -41.68
C GLY A 938 -8.57 -56.86 -41.41
N THR A 939 -8.07 -58.07 -41.65
CA THR A 939 -6.64 -58.39 -41.50
C THR A 939 -5.77 -57.60 -42.49
N ARG A 940 -6.24 -57.44 -43.73
CA ARG A 940 -5.53 -56.68 -44.77
C ARG A 940 -5.51 -55.20 -44.43
N VAL A 941 -6.65 -54.64 -44.05
CA VAL A 941 -6.78 -53.22 -43.65
C VAL A 941 -5.90 -52.92 -42.44
N LYS A 942 -5.96 -53.77 -41.40
CA LYS A 942 -5.10 -53.63 -40.22
C LYS A 942 -3.62 -53.65 -40.58
N SER A 943 -3.17 -54.59 -41.41
CA SER A 943 -1.75 -54.72 -41.73
C SER A 943 -1.18 -53.48 -42.45
N GLN A 944 -1.95 -52.90 -43.39
CA GLN A 944 -1.55 -51.67 -44.08
C GLN A 944 -1.67 -50.44 -43.17
N ALA A 945 -2.72 -50.37 -42.34
CA ALA A 945 -2.89 -49.29 -41.37
C ALA A 945 -1.76 -49.26 -40.34
N ASP A 946 -1.33 -50.43 -39.83
CA ASP A 946 -0.18 -50.54 -38.92
C ASP A 946 1.13 -50.10 -39.59
N SER A 947 1.31 -50.41 -40.88
CA SER A 947 2.49 -49.98 -41.64
C SER A 947 2.53 -48.47 -41.83
N LEU A 948 1.40 -47.87 -42.23
CA LEU A 948 1.25 -46.43 -42.36
C LEU A 948 1.45 -45.72 -41.03
N LYS A 949 0.84 -46.24 -39.96
CA LYS A 949 1.00 -45.73 -38.61
C LYS A 949 2.47 -45.68 -38.20
N ARG A 950 3.24 -46.75 -38.41
CA ARG A 950 4.70 -46.73 -38.12
C ARG A 950 5.46 -45.65 -38.90
N SER A 951 5.13 -45.45 -40.18
CA SER A 951 5.77 -44.39 -40.99
C SER A 951 5.42 -42.99 -40.47
N LEU A 952 4.16 -42.78 -40.08
CA LEU A 952 3.68 -41.54 -39.48
C LEU A 952 4.31 -41.27 -38.10
N GLU A 953 4.33 -42.28 -37.22
CA GLU A 953 4.99 -42.22 -35.89
C GLU A 953 6.48 -41.88 -36.02
N ALA A 954 7.17 -42.43 -37.02
CA ALA A 954 8.58 -42.13 -37.26
C ALA A 954 8.81 -40.65 -37.64
N VAL A 955 7.91 -40.03 -38.41
CA VAL A 955 7.97 -38.59 -38.70
C VAL A 955 7.65 -37.79 -37.43
N ARG A 956 6.57 -38.14 -36.73
CA ARG A 956 6.16 -37.46 -35.49
C ARG A 956 7.28 -37.45 -34.45
N ALA A 957 7.95 -38.59 -34.23
CA ALA A 957 9.04 -38.73 -33.28
C ALA A 957 10.28 -37.86 -33.60
N ARG A 958 10.42 -37.35 -34.83
CA ARG A 958 11.48 -36.38 -35.21
C ARG A 958 11.02 -34.93 -35.10
N LEU A 959 9.70 -34.68 -35.13
CA LEU A 959 9.12 -33.36 -34.94
C LEU A 959 8.98 -33.02 -33.44
N SER A 960 8.51 -33.97 -32.65
CA SER A 960 8.22 -33.82 -31.21
C SER A 960 8.38 -35.15 -30.48
N GLU A 961 8.90 -35.13 -29.25
CA GLU A 961 9.03 -36.33 -28.42
C GLU A 961 7.66 -36.75 -27.85
N PRO A 962 7.09 -37.92 -28.24
CA PRO A 962 5.73 -38.30 -27.84
C PRO A 962 5.62 -38.86 -26.42
N HIS A 963 6.71 -39.23 -25.75
CA HIS A 963 6.66 -39.87 -24.42
C HIS A 963 6.81 -38.89 -23.24
N ALA A 964 7.18 -37.64 -23.52
CA ALA A 964 7.36 -36.61 -22.51
C ALA A 964 6.01 -36.02 -22.10
N HIS A 965 5.51 -36.38 -20.91
CA HIS A 965 4.20 -35.95 -20.38
C HIS A 965 4.28 -35.21 -19.03
N ALA A 966 5.48 -35.00 -18.51
CA ALA A 966 5.71 -34.26 -17.27
C ALA A 966 6.87 -33.27 -17.43
N ASP A 967 6.91 -32.27 -16.56
CA ASP A 967 8.02 -31.33 -16.48
C ASP A 967 9.34 -32.08 -16.24
N GLU A 968 10.43 -31.61 -16.86
CA GLU A 968 11.76 -32.24 -16.90
C GLU A 968 11.82 -33.69 -17.46
N SER A 969 10.71 -34.27 -17.91
CA SER A 969 10.71 -35.65 -18.43
C SER A 969 11.51 -35.79 -19.74
N THR A 970 11.68 -34.69 -20.48
CA THR A 970 12.58 -34.57 -21.63
C THR A 970 14.04 -34.86 -21.31
N LEU A 971 14.47 -34.91 -20.04
CA LEU A 971 15.84 -35.33 -19.69
C LEU A 971 16.13 -36.81 -20.03
N HIS A 972 15.09 -37.63 -20.18
CA HIS A 972 15.23 -39.05 -20.53
C HIS A 972 15.30 -39.29 -22.05
N TRP A 973 14.90 -38.31 -22.87
CA TRP A 973 14.73 -38.47 -24.31
C TRP A 973 15.36 -37.31 -25.08
N GLN A 974 15.70 -37.51 -26.35
CA GLN A 974 16.33 -36.44 -27.10
C GLN A 974 15.31 -35.34 -27.46
N ILE A 975 15.64 -34.09 -27.16
CA ILE A 975 14.84 -32.92 -27.58
C ILE A 975 14.76 -32.86 -29.11
N GLN A 976 13.53 -32.77 -29.62
CA GLN A 976 13.22 -32.71 -31.06
C GLN A 976 12.95 -31.29 -31.55
N ILE A 977 12.71 -31.15 -32.86
CA ILE A 977 12.65 -29.85 -33.56
C ILE A 977 11.67 -28.87 -32.88
N TYR A 978 10.52 -29.34 -32.40
CA TYR A 978 9.54 -28.50 -31.71
C TYR A 978 10.15 -27.75 -30.53
N ASN A 979 10.66 -28.46 -29.52
CA ASN A 979 11.25 -27.82 -28.35
C ASN A 979 12.52 -27.03 -28.71
N GLN A 980 13.31 -27.46 -29.70
CA GLN A 980 14.46 -26.68 -30.19
C GLN A 980 14.03 -25.32 -30.78
N LEU A 981 12.93 -25.28 -31.54
CA LEU A 981 12.35 -24.03 -32.05
C LEU A 981 11.76 -23.17 -30.93
N LEU A 982 11.11 -23.78 -29.92
CA LEU A 982 10.60 -23.05 -28.76
C LEU A 982 11.73 -22.42 -27.93
N SER A 983 12.83 -23.14 -27.71
CA SER A 983 14.01 -22.60 -27.02
C SER A 983 14.67 -21.49 -27.84
N LEU A 984 14.82 -21.66 -29.16
CA LEU A 984 15.33 -20.59 -30.03
C LEU A 984 14.43 -19.35 -30.00
N ASN A 985 13.10 -19.54 -29.95
CA ASN A 985 12.15 -18.44 -29.81
C ASN A 985 12.35 -17.67 -28.50
N ALA A 986 12.57 -18.39 -27.39
CA ALA A 986 12.88 -17.78 -26.09
C ALA A 986 14.23 -17.03 -26.10
N MET A 987 15.26 -17.64 -26.69
CA MET A 987 16.61 -17.06 -26.78
C MET A 987 16.62 -15.76 -27.57
N VAL A 988 16.00 -15.74 -28.76
CA VAL A 988 15.90 -14.54 -29.59
C VAL A 988 15.15 -13.42 -28.87
N GLN A 989 14.22 -13.74 -27.97
CA GLN A 989 13.44 -12.76 -27.21
C GLN A 989 14.03 -12.41 -25.82
N SER A 990 15.20 -12.94 -25.46
CA SER A 990 15.74 -12.87 -24.09
C SER A 990 16.22 -11.47 -23.64
N ALA A 991 16.51 -10.57 -24.58
CA ALA A 991 16.91 -9.19 -24.32
C ALA A 991 16.50 -8.29 -25.49
N ASP A 992 16.41 -6.98 -25.28
CA ASP A 992 16.19 -6.03 -26.38
C ASP A 992 17.50 -5.77 -27.14
N ALA A 993 17.83 -6.66 -28.09
CA ALA A 993 19.11 -6.69 -28.79
C ALA A 993 18.97 -7.08 -30.28
N ALA A 994 19.99 -6.76 -31.08
CA ALA A 994 20.10 -7.26 -32.45
C ALA A 994 20.24 -8.79 -32.46
N PRO A 995 19.62 -9.52 -33.41
CA PRO A 995 19.84 -10.96 -33.50
C PRO A 995 21.29 -11.29 -33.82
N THR A 996 21.82 -12.23 -33.06
CA THR A 996 23.13 -12.79 -33.28
C THR A 996 23.18 -13.54 -34.61
N ARG A 997 24.40 -13.73 -35.12
CA ARG A 997 24.62 -14.56 -36.30
C ARG A 997 24.18 -16.01 -36.04
N GLN A 998 24.49 -16.53 -34.86
CA GLN A 998 24.22 -17.91 -34.46
C GLN A 998 22.72 -18.21 -34.40
N GLU A 999 21.89 -17.30 -33.89
CA GLU A 999 20.43 -17.49 -33.89
C GLU A 999 19.87 -17.67 -35.30
N ARG A 1000 20.40 -16.93 -36.28
CA ARG A 1000 20.02 -17.06 -37.70
C ARG A 1000 20.50 -18.38 -38.30
N GLU A 1001 21.72 -18.81 -37.97
CA GLU A 1001 22.29 -20.08 -38.41
C GLU A 1001 21.49 -21.27 -37.84
N VAL A 1002 21.13 -21.23 -36.55
CA VAL A 1002 20.30 -22.26 -35.90
C VAL A 1002 18.89 -22.29 -36.49
N LEU A 1003 18.25 -21.14 -36.75
CA LEU A 1003 16.96 -21.11 -37.45
C LEU A 1003 17.06 -21.78 -38.83
N ALA A 1004 18.12 -21.49 -39.59
CA ALA A 1004 18.33 -22.09 -40.90
C ALA A 1004 18.50 -23.62 -40.81
N GLU A 1005 19.27 -24.10 -39.83
CA GLU A 1005 19.45 -25.55 -39.57
C GLU A 1005 18.12 -26.23 -39.20
N LEU A 1006 17.41 -25.70 -38.21
CA LEU A 1006 16.14 -26.26 -37.74
C LEU A 1006 15.07 -26.20 -38.83
N SER A 1007 15.05 -25.13 -39.63
CA SER A 1007 14.15 -25.01 -40.77
C SER A 1007 14.43 -26.07 -41.82
N ALA A 1008 15.70 -26.30 -42.19
CA ALA A 1008 16.06 -27.35 -43.15
C ALA A 1008 15.70 -28.76 -42.64
N ARG A 1009 15.88 -29.02 -41.34
CA ARG A 1009 15.46 -30.28 -40.70
C ARG A 1009 13.94 -30.45 -40.74
N LEU A 1010 13.18 -29.41 -40.43
CA LEU A 1010 11.71 -29.43 -40.51
C LEU A 1010 11.24 -29.64 -41.95
N ASP A 1011 11.81 -28.94 -42.94
CA ASP A 1011 11.43 -29.09 -44.35
C ASP A 1011 11.63 -30.52 -44.87
N LYS A 1012 12.70 -31.19 -44.42
CA LYS A 1012 12.94 -32.61 -44.72
C LYS A 1012 11.81 -33.51 -44.19
N GLU A 1013 11.38 -33.30 -42.96
CA GLU A 1013 10.29 -34.09 -42.36
C GLU A 1013 8.92 -33.77 -42.96
N LEU A 1014 8.66 -32.50 -43.31
CA LEU A 1014 7.45 -32.10 -44.05
C LEU A 1014 7.40 -32.77 -45.44
N ALA A 1015 8.54 -32.86 -46.14
CA ALA A 1015 8.63 -33.57 -47.41
C ALA A 1015 8.39 -35.08 -47.25
N ALA A 1016 8.91 -35.70 -46.18
CA ALA A 1016 8.66 -37.09 -45.85
C ALA A 1016 7.17 -37.35 -45.56
N LEU A 1017 6.54 -36.49 -44.74
CA LEU A 1017 5.10 -36.55 -44.46
C LEU A 1017 4.27 -36.45 -45.75
N ARG A 1018 4.58 -35.47 -46.61
CA ARG A 1018 3.90 -35.29 -47.89
C ARG A 1018 4.06 -36.52 -48.80
N GLY A 1019 5.22 -37.16 -48.78
CA GLY A 1019 5.47 -38.41 -49.50
C GLY A 1019 4.56 -39.55 -49.01
N ILE A 1020 4.41 -39.72 -47.70
CA ILE A 1020 3.50 -40.70 -47.09
C ILE A 1020 2.04 -40.39 -47.49
N GLU A 1021 1.63 -39.13 -47.40
CA GLU A 1021 0.25 -38.71 -47.70
C GLU A 1021 -0.13 -38.90 -49.17
N THR A 1022 0.76 -38.53 -50.09
CA THR A 1022 0.51 -38.59 -51.54
C THR A 1022 0.77 -39.98 -52.14
N GLY A 1023 1.58 -40.80 -51.48
CA GLY A 1023 1.90 -42.17 -51.88
C GLY A 1023 1.09 -43.21 -51.12
N ASP A 1024 1.60 -43.61 -49.95
CA ASP A 1024 1.11 -44.74 -49.17
C ASP A 1024 -0.33 -44.54 -48.68
N LEU A 1025 -0.64 -43.34 -48.17
CA LEU A 1025 -1.98 -43.02 -47.67
C LEU A 1025 -3.00 -42.92 -48.80
N ALA A 1026 -2.62 -42.33 -49.94
CA ALA A 1026 -3.45 -42.30 -51.14
C ALA A 1026 -3.73 -43.72 -51.68
N ALA A 1027 -2.75 -44.63 -51.61
CA ALA A 1027 -2.94 -46.03 -51.98
C ALA A 1027 -3.88 -46.75 -51.01
N PHE A 1028 -3.73 -46.53 -49.70
CA PHE A 1028 -4.62 -47.06 -48.67
C PHE A 1028 -6.07 -46.55 -48.84
N ASN A 1029 -6.25 -45.27 -49.17
CA ASN A 1029 -7.56 -44.70 -49.45
C ASN A 1029 -8.23 -45.29 -50.70
N ARG A 1030 -7.47 -45.56 -51.77
CA ARG A 1030 -8.01 -46.30 -52.93
C ARG A 1030 -8.48 -47.70 -52.53
N MET A 1031 -7.69 -48.40 -51.71
CA MET A 1031 -8.09 -49.72 -51.19
C MET A 1031 -9.36 -49.63 -50.34
N LEU A 1032 -9.48 -48.64 -49.44
CA LEU A 1032 -10.69 -48.46 -48.63
C LEU A 1032 -11.93 -48.15 -49.49
N HIS A 1033 -11.77 -47.32 -50.52
CA HIS A 1033 -12.82 -47.01 -51.48
C HIS A 1033 -13.31 -48.27 -52.22
N ASP A 1034 -12.39 -49.11 -52.69
CA ASP A 1034 -12.74 -50.39 -53.36
C ASP A 1034 -13.48 -51.36 -52.42
N LEU A 1035 -13.29 -51.21 -51.10
CA LEU A 1035 -13.96 -51.96 -50.04
C LEU A 1035 -15.26 -51.29 -49.54
N ASN A 1036 -15.70 -50.20 -50.19
CA ASN A 1036 -16.86 -49.39 -49.84
C ASN A 1036 -16.79 -48.81 -48.40
N VAL A 1037 -15.58 -48.47 -47.96
CA VAL A 1037 -15.26 -47.83 -46.67
C VAL A 1037 -14.87 -46.37 -46.95
N PRO A 1038 -15.34 -45.37 -46.16
CA PRO A 1038 -14.95 -43.97 -46.37
C PRO A 1038 -13.42 -43.77 -46.26
N ALA A 1039 -12.89 -42.78 -46.98
CA ALA A 1039 -11.44 -42.50 -47.06
C ALA A 1039 -10.89 -41.81 -45.79
N VAL A 1040 -9.57 -41.93 -45.57
CA VAL A 1040 -8.79 -41.16 -44.59
C VAL A 1040 -8.52 -39.77 -45.17
N GLY A 1041 -9.14 -38.73 -44.61
CA GLY A 1041 -8.97 -37.33 -45.04
C GLY A 1041 -7.93 -36.59 -44.19
N VAL A 1042 -6.98 -35.94 -44.85
CA VAL A 1042 -6.04 -35.00 -44.20
C VAL A 1042 -6.59 -33.59 -44.36
N GLY A 1043 -7.09 -33.00 -43.27
CA GLY A 1043 -7.63 -31.64 -43.25
C GLY A 1043 -9.09 -31.49 -43.68
N GLY A 1044 -9.91 -30.91 -42.80
CA GLY A 1044 -11.11 -30.09 -43.09
C GLY A 1044 -12.32 -30.67 -43.86
N ASP A 1045 -12.16 -31.62 -44.78
CA ASP A 1045 -13.28 -32.12 -45.57
C ASP A 1045 -14.05 -33.19 -44.81
N LYS A 1046 -15.11 -32.72 -44.12
CA LYS A 1046 -16.21 -33.57 -43.66
C LYS A 1046 -17.06 -33.97 -44.87
N ARG A 1047 -16.69 -35.04 -45.57
CA ARG A 1047 -17.61 -35.83 -46.39
C ARG A 1047 -17.38 -37.31 -46.19
#